data_AF-A0A662MNV6-F1
#
_entry.id   AF-A0A662MNV6-F1
#
_cell.length_a   1.000
_cell.length_b   1.000
_cell.length_c   1.000
_cell.angle_alpha   90.00
_cell.angle_beta   90.00
_cell.angle_gamma   90.00
#
_symmetry.space_group_name_H-M   'P 1'
#
loop_
_entity.id
_entity.type
_entity.pdbx_description
1 polymer ?
#
loop_
_entity_poly.entity_id
_entity_poly.type
_entity_poly.pdbx_seq_one_letter_code
_entity_poly.pdbx_strand_id
1 'polypeptide(L)'
;MLKMALVMLISVLAALPVYFSPGEAISPVGVMTPGDGGNYTMDDLATLAPDAVEKTGGYYLVKGNITVTFPDTLSLRPGDVLKFDSSAHLNVRGRLLALGEEGDEIYLMPFNPLLSWGGMYIYSPNPQYTSVLKHTVIIGGDVSIFCESSRLTVTDSEISDFQRSGVEGREGSNITLLGTQIHDGGYYGVYLEDSALQMEGSTITNTSTGIKTARASLELKRCTLERNRNTGAYLFTTTASMQDTRFTENPSYNLLLSRSEVELEGCFMNSSIYNIYSLYSELIARNSTLRDTLKDAVHSIGGSLLVDGLVVKGAAQSAFDLNATEFVVRLCTIENVGHPPSGYPFSAFYMTVSRGEVSYTTIRDVGFAYLEMVRSSVQCWISRMEGAGRFSFALDLNSSVIVVESETSGPLLFRDSKSRVTYSRMYNITAVDSDTGQRVENLTLDLFLPGGEVRSFFGPEGEIRQVTLNITVESISGTAHLGDARGVLSSPGYIPASLTLEEGSPREITVELFREHPPPFLVVWEPGEGEVVTGTLTLRGEYQGAYPARSVEIRFDGGEWIPLKWCGNGSFNLTYNLSAVIPGPHRLEVRAYDGSLYTGVAVINITVMVMPLDSDGDGLPDYREEELGTSPFNPDTDDDGLPDGIEVDTSDGVATDPTNPDTDGDFLLDGMEDINRNGRVDKGETDPLDPDTDGDGIPDGKDPSPLEPEKKRSNVDFILWTEVLLLAVLIVALLLVVIKRWRGR
;
A
#
# COMPACT_ATOMS: atom_id res chain seq x y z
N MET A 1 -7.47 15.51 -4.63
CA MET A 1 -6.93 16.71 -5.32
C MET A 1 -7.01 18.00 -4.51
N LEU A 2 -8.16 18.40 -3.94
CA LEU A 2 -8.28 19.66 -3.19
C LEU A 2 -7.43 19.71 -1.88
N LYS A 3 -7.32 18.59 -1.15
CA LYS A 3 -6.38 18.44 -0.01
C LYS A 3 -4.90 18.53 -0.44
N MET A 4 -4.57 18.03 -1.63
CA MET A 4 -3.21 18.02 -2.19
C MET A 4 -2.80 19.42 -2.68
N ALA A 5 -3.75 20.16 -3.27
CA ALA A 5 -3.58 21.57 -3.61
C ALA A 5 -3.46 22.45 -2.36
N LEU A 6 -4.18 22.13 -1.28
CA LEU A 6 -4.08 22.85 0.00
C LEU A 6 -2.73 22.59 0.70
N VAL A 7 -2.23 21.35 0.70
CA VAL A 7 -0.89 21.04 1.21
C VAL A 7 0.19 21.69 0.34
N MET A 8 0.10 21.63 -1.00
CA MET A 8 1.03 22.38 -1.86
C MET A 8 0.96 23.89 -1.61
N LEU A 9 -0.23 24.47 -1.40
CA LEU A 9 -0.38 25.90 -1.12
C LEU A 9 0.23 26.28 0.23
N ILE A 10 0.07 25.43 1.26
CA ILE A 10 0.72 25.61 2.58
C ILE A 10 2.24 25.42 2.48
N SER A 11 2.73 24.45 1.70
CA SER A 11 4.15 24.25 1.43
C SER A 11 4.77 25.38 0.61
N VAL A 12 4.01 25.97 -0.33
CA VAL A 12 4.41 27.13 -1.12
C VAL A 12 4.37 28.41 -0.28
N LEU A 13 3.40 28.56 0.63
CA LEU A 13 3.35 29.66 1.61
C LEU A 13 4.45 29.53 2.68
N ALA A 14 4.86 28.32 3.06
CA ALA A 14 6.05 28.06 3.89
C ALA A 14 7.38 28.23 3.12
N ALA A 15 7.34 28.21 1.78
CA ALA A 15 8.49 28.44 0.89
C ALA A 15 8.64 29.91 0.45
N LEU A 16 7.72 30.81 0.84
CA LEU A 16 7.90 32.24 0.64
C LEU A 16 8.65 32.81 1.85
N PRO A 17 9.93 33.22 1.71
CA PRO A 17 10.56 34.01 2.75
C PRO A 17 9.78 35.32 2.84
N VAL A 18 8.96 35.46 3.88
CA VAL A 18 8.53 36.79 4.29
C VAL A 18 9.78 37.47 4.82
N TYR A 19 10.47 38.19 3.93
CA TYR A 19 11.52 39.13 4.28
C TYR A 19 10.91 40.19 5.19
N PHE A 20 11.00 39.97 6.50
CA PHE A 20 11.24 41.10 7.36
C PHE A 20 12.70 41.45 7.16
N SER A 21 12.98 42.49 6.36
CA SER A 21 14.24 43.19 6.53
C SER A 21 14.27 43.61 8.00
N PRO A 22 15.23 43.17 8.83
CA PRO A 22 15.42 43.83 10.11
C PRO A 22 15.64 45.29 9.76
N GLY A 23 14.69 46.15 10.15
CA GLY A 23 14.93 47.57 10.09
C GLY A 23 16.24 47.82 10.81
N GLU A 24 17.15 48.54 10.16
CA GLU A 24 18.45 48.94 10.70
C GLU A 24 18.26 49.63 12.05
N ALA A 25 18.22 48.84 13.11
CA ALA A 25 18.51 49.31 14.45
C ALA A 25 20.03 49.32 14.52
N ILE A 26 20.61 50.47 14.18
CA ILE A 26 22.01 50.77 14.42
C ILE A 26 22.23 50.58 15.93
N SER A 27 22.85 49.48 16.33
CA SER A 27 23.49 49.43 17.66
C SER A 27 24.65 50.42 17.60
N PRO A 28 24.67 51.48 18.43
CA PRO A 28 25.64 52.58 18.32
C PRO A 28 27.07 52.18 18.74
N VAL A 29 27.31 50.92 19.09
CA VAL A 29 28.58 50.45 19.64
C VAL A 29 29.02 49.18 18.91
N GLY A 30 29.89 49.31 17.92
CA GLY A 30 30.48 48.19 17.18
C GLY A 30 31.99 48.34 17.06
N VAL A 31 32.68 47.26 16.70
CA VAL A 31 34.13 47.26 16.44
C VAL A 31 34.39 46.78 15.02
N MET A 32 35.34 47.42 14.35
CA MET A 32 35.80 47.02 13.02
C MET A 32 37.31 46.89 13.03
N THR A 33 37.85 45.80 12.47
CA THR A 33 39.30 45.66 12.32
C THR A 33 39.84 46.63 11.25
N PRO A 34 41.11 47.07 11.34
CA PRO A 34 41.69 48.13 10.50
C PRO A 34 41.72 47.89 8.97
N GLY A 35 41.62 46.65 8.50
CA GLY A 35 41.72 46.29 7.08
C GLY A 35 43.16 46.29 6.55
N ASP A 36 44.15 46.11 7.42
CA ASP A 36 45.59 46.14 7.10
C ASP A 36 46.19 44.76 6.80
N GLY A 37 45.35 43.71 6.79
CA GLY A 37 45.77 42.32 6.66
C GLY A 37 46.31 41.74 7.96
N GLY A 38 46.05 42.39 9.09
CA GLY A 38 46.48 41.95 10.41
C GLY A 38 45.75 40.69 10.90
N ASN A 39 46.35 40.06 11.91
CA ASN A 39 45.70 38.99 12.67
C ASN A 39 45.34 39.52 14.07
N TYR A 40 44.05 39.60 14.36
CA TYR A 40 43.49 40.18 15.56
C TYR A 40 42.91 39.10 16.46
N THR A 41 43.00 39.30 17.77
CA THR A 41 42.38 38.45 18.79
C THR A 41 41.32 39.23 19.56
N MET A 42 40.55 38.56 20.41
CA MET A 42 39.55 39.24 21.25
C MET A 42 40.17 40.25 22.22
N ASP A 43 41.43 40.04 22.66
CA ASP A 43 42.20 41.02 23.44
C ASP A 43 42.46 42.30 22.64
N ASP A 44 42.81 42.15 21.35
CA ASP A 44 43.05 43.28 20.45
C ASP A 44 41.75 44.05 20.21
N LEU A 45 40.63 43.33 19.98
CA LEU A 45 39.31 43.96 19.80
C LEU A 45 38.84 44.70 21.05
N ALA A 46 39.02 44.13 22.24
CA ALA A 46 38.69 44.79 23.51
C ALA A 46 39.56 46.04 23.76
N THR A 47 40.77 46.08 23.20
CA THR A 47 41.66 47.25 23.26
C THR A 47 41.26 48.32 22.22
N LEU A 48 40.90 47.89 21.01
CA LEU A 48 40.48 48.76 19.91
C LEU A 48 39.17 49.47 20.20
N ALA A 49 38.21 48.78 20.82
CA ALA A 49 36.87 49.30 21.10
C ALA A 49 36.31 48.70 22.42
N PRO A 50 36.76 49.20 23.59
CA PRO A 50 36.36 48.67 24.89
C PRO A 50 34.86 48.84 25.20
N ASP A 51 34.19 49.78 24.52
CA ASP A 51 32.74 49.96 24.65
C ASP A 51 31.96 48.85 23.92
N ALA A 52 32.53 48.26 22.85
CA ALA A 52 31.90 47.22 22.04
C ALA A 52 32.22 45.80 22.52
N VAL A 53 33.45 45.59 22.99
CA VAL A 53 33.94 44.29 23.48
C VAL A 53 34.58 44.49 24.84
N GLU A 54 33.95 43.97 25.88
CA GLU A 54 34.43 44.07 27.27
C GLU A 54 34.96 42.73 27.76
N LYS A 55 36.24 42.67 28.13
CA LYS A 55 36.84 41.48 28.76
C LYS A 55 36.46 41.42 30.24
N THR A 56 35.64 40.44 30.62
CA THR A 56 35.13 40.26 31.99
C THR A 56 35.55 38.92 32.56
N GLY A 57 36.55 38.89 33.46
CA GLY A 57 36.86 37.80 34.42
C GLY A 57 36.99 36.34 33.94
N GLY A 58 36.76 36.05 32.66
CA GLY A 58 36.59 34.71 32.09
C GLY A 58 35.81 34.65 30.77
N TYR A 59 35.23 35.75 30.28
CA TYR A 59 34.58 35.83 28.96
C TYR A 59 34.69 37.24 28.35
N TYR A 60 34.37 37.37 27.06
CA TYR A 60 34.22 38.64 26.35
C TYR A 60 32.73 38.94 26.18
N LEU A 61 32.26 40.06 26.73
CA LEU A 61 30.91 40.57 26.50
C LEU A 61 30.92 41.42 25.22
N VAL A 62 30.17 40.98 24.21
CA VAL A 62 30.04 41.64 22.92
C VAL A 62 28.73 42.42 22.90
N LYS A 63 28.81 43.74 23.06
CA LYS A 63 27.66 44.65 23.21
C LYS A 63 27.13 45.18 21.86
N GLY A 64 27.90 44.97 20.79
CA GLY A 64 27.42 45.19 19.43
C GLY A 64 28.37 44.64 18.39
N ASN A 65 28.15 44.99 17.12
CA ASN A 65 28.65 44.20 16.01
C ASN A 65 30.18 44.18 15.94
N ILE A 66 30.75 42.99 15.78
CA ILE A 66 32.16 42.80 15.41
C ILE A 66 32.21 42.70 13.88
N THR A 67 33.02 43.51 13.23
CA THR A 67 33.28 43.42 11.79
C THR A 67 34.74 43.13 11.53
N VAL A 68 35.04 41.94 11.01
CA VAL A 68 36.36 41.56 10.52
C VAL A 68 36.47 42.05 9.08
N THR A 69 37.19 43.13 8.85
CA THR A 69 37.36 43.76 7.54
C THR A 69 38.23 42.89 6.64
N PHE A 70 37.97 42.85 5.33
CA PHE A 70 38.90 42.23 4.39
C PHE A 70 40.17 43.10 4.27
N PRO A 71 41.40 42.55 4.32
CA PRO A 71 41.76 41.12 4.35
C PRO A 71 42.17 40.60 5.74
N ASP A 72 41.70 41.20 6.82
CA ASP A 72 42.11 40.83 8.18
C ASP A 72 41.64 39.41 8.57
N THR A 73 42.33 38.85 9.56
CA THR A 73 41.91 37.62 10.24
C THR A 73 41.55 37.92 11.68
N LEU A 74 40.41 37.38 12.16
CA LEU A 74 40.12 37.26 13.58
C LEU A 74 40.47 35.83 14.03
N SER A 75 41.35 35.70 15.01
CA SER A 75 41.74 34.43 15.62
C SER A 75 41.16 34.31 17.03
N LEU A 76 40.31 33.31 17.25
CA LEU A 76 39.83 32.91 18.57
C LEU A 76 40.68 31.75 19.08
N ARG A 77 41.07 31.82 20.36
CA ARG A 77 41.97 30.87 21.04
C ARG A 77 41.15 29.82 21.80
N PRO A 78 41.70 28.61 22.05
CA PRO A 78 41.08 27.64 22.95
C PRO A 78 40.64 28.27 24.27
N GLY A 79 39.44 27.89 24.73
CA GLY A 79 38.81 28.43 25.95
C GLY A 79 38.23 29.85 25.84
N ASP A 80 38.32 30.51 24.68
CA ASP A 80 37.67 31.82 24.50
C ASP A 80 36.14 31.66 24.61
N VAL A 81 35.53 32.46 25.49
CA VAL A 81 34.07 32.53 25.68
C VAL A 81 33.57 33.89 25.24
N LEU A 82 32.73 33.94 24.23
CA LEU A 82 32.12 35.15 23.68
C LEU A 82 30.61 35.14 23.98
N LYS A 83 30.15 36.17 24.69
CA LYS A 83 28.74 36.35 25.04
C LYS A 83 28.18 37.57 24.33
N PHE A 84 27.20 37.36 23.46
CA PHE A 84 26.63 38.41 22.61
C PHE A 84 25.34 38.97 23.21
N ASP A 85 25.25 40.29 23.34
CA ASP A 85 23.97 40.95 23.63
C ASP A 85 22.96 40.70 22.49
N SER A 86 21.67 40.84 22.81
CA SER A 86 20.61 40.72 21.80
C SER A 86 20.88 41.67 20.63
N SER A 87 20.77 41.16 19.40
CA SER A 87 21.10 41.85 18.12
C SER A 87 22.57 42.14 17.81
N ALA A 88 23.53 41.68 18.62
CA ALA A 88 24.95 41.74 18.23
C ALA A 88 25.30 40.63 17.23
N HIS A 89 26.07 40.97 16.20
CA HIS A 89 26.50 40.07 15.13
C HIS A 89 28.03 39.95 15.05
N LEU A 90 28.50 38.81 14.54
CA LEU A 90 29.87 38.66 14.06
C LEU A 90 29.89 38.68 12.52
N ASN A 91 30.29 39.81 11.94
CA ASN A 91 30.38 40.02 10.50
C ASN A 91 31.81 39.78 10.01
N VAL A 92 32.05 38.71 9.28
CA VAL A 92 33.37 38.29 8.80
C VAL A 92 33.48 38.58 7.30
N ARG A 93 34.05 39.72 6.93
CA ARG A 93 34.41 40.05 5.54
C ARG A 93 35.82 39.57 5.17
N GLY A 94 36.70 39.48 6.17
CA GLY A 94 38.02 38.87 6.07
C GLY A 94 37.96 37.37 6.29
N ARG A 95 38.67 36.87 7.31
CA ARG A 95 38.70 35.46 7.72
C ARG A 95 38.49 35.29 9.22
N LEU A 96 37.76 34.27 9.61
CA LEU A 96 37.68 33.81 11.01
C LEU A 96 38.44 32.49 11.16
N LEU A 97 39.33 32.44 12.16
CA LEU A 97 39.99 31.22 12.62
C LEU A 97 39.62 31.00 14.09
N ALA A 98 38.61 30.17 14.35
CA ALA A 98 38.26 29.73 15.69
C ALA A 98 38.78 28.31 15.88
N LEU A 99 39.97 28.19 16.48
CA LEU A 99 40.69 26.92 16.58
C LEU A 99 40.75 26.48 18.05
N GLY A 100 39.67 25.87 18.54
CA GLY A 100 39.61 25.26 19.87
C GLY A 100 40.32 23.90 19.93
N GLU A 101 40.34 23.33 21.12
CA GLU A 101 40.85 21.98 21.40
C GLU A 101 39.80 21.13 22.13
N GLU A 102 39.91 19.80 22.06
CA GLU A 102 39.03 18.89 22.81
C GLU A 102 39.19 19.14 24.33
N GLY A 103 38.08 19.48 25.00
CA GLY A 103 38.08 19.86 26.42
C GLY A 103 38.48 21.30 26.72
N ASP A 104 38.77 22.10 25.69
CA ASP A 104 39.01 23.55 25.80
C ASP A 104 38.34 24.29 24.62
N GLU A 105 37.03 24.05 24.50
CA GLU A 105 36.21 24.52 23.40
C GLU A 105 36.07 26.05 23.40
N ILE A 106 35.86 26.60 22.20
CA ILE A 106 35.51 28.02 22.03
C ILE A 106 34.00 28.15 22.09
N TYR A 107 33.49 29.06 22.93
CA TYR A 107 32.06 29.24 23.10
C TYR A 107 31.57 30.56 22.48
N LEU A 108 30.53 30.49 21.64
CA LEU A 108 29.79 31.65 21.13
C LEU A 108 28.32 31.50 21.53
N MET A 109 27.82 32.38 22.39
CA MET A 109 26.50 32.23 23.00
C MET A 109 25.83 33.58 23.27
N PRO A 110 24.50 33.64 23.45
CA PRO A 110 23.85 34.86 23.91
C PRO A 110 24.26 35.18 25.35
N PHE A 111 24.39 36.47 25.67
CA PHE A 111 24.64 36.93 27.05
C PHE A 111 23.44 36.65 27.95
N ASN A 112 22.22 36.91 27.45
CA ASN A 112 20.98 36.51 28.10
C ASN A 112 20.49 35.19 27.49
N PRO A 113 20.48 34.07 28.23
CA PRO A 113 20.11 32.75 27.70
C PRO A 113 18.64 32.65 27.27
N LEU A 114 17.79 33.61 27.65
CA LEU A 114 16.39 33.66 27.22
C LEU A 114 16.19 34.36 25.87
N LEU A 115 17.24 34.91 25.27
CA LEU A 115 17.21 35.65 24.02
C LEU A 115 18.18 35.03 23.02
N SER A 116 17.91 35.23 21.73
CA SER A 116 18.87 34.91 20.68
C SER A 116 19.83 36.06 20.41
N TRP A 117 21.01 35.72 19.89
CA TRP A 117 21.95 36.69 19.33
C TRP A 117 21.89 36.68 17.81
N GLY A 118 22.51 37.68 17.19
CA GLY A 118 22.43 37.88 15.75
C GLY A 118 23.13 36.81 14.92
N GLY A 119 23.99 35.98 15.53
CA GLY A 119 24.76 34.96 14.83
C GLY A 119 25.96 35.51 14.08
N MET A 120 26.60 34.62 13.32
CA MET A 120 27.77 34.93 12.51
C MET A 120 27.42 34.99 11.03
N TYR A 121 27.92 36.01 10.35
CA TYR A 121 27.78 36.18 8.92
C TYR A 121 29.15 36.24 8.24
N ILE A 122 29.40 35.32 7.32
CA ILE A 122 30.67 35.16 6.61
C ILE A 122 30.46 35.56 5.15
N TYR A 123 31.24 36.56 4.72
CA TYR A 123 31.17 37.22 3.41
C TYR A 123 32.56 37.38 2.81
N SER A 124 33.07 36.37 2.12
CA SER A 124 34.37 36.42 1.46
C SER A 124 34.36 35.65 0.15
N PRO A 125 34.22 36.34 -1.01
CA PRO A 125 34.28 35.71 -2.33
C PRO A 125 35.66 35.17 -2.69
N ASN A 126 36.69 35.46 -1.89
CA ASN A 126 38.04 34.96 -2.14
C ASN A 126 38.27 33.61 -1.43
N PRO A 127 38.46 32.50 -2.19
CA PRO A 127 38.63 31.17 -1.61
C PRO A 127 39.88 31.03 -0.72
N GLN A 128 40.87 31.92 -0.82
CA GLN A 128 42.04 31.93 0.06
C GLN A 128 41.71 32.35 1.51
N TYR A 129 40.55 32.96 1.73
CA TYR A 129 40.07 33.45 3.02
C TYR A 129 38.95 32.55 3.57
N THR A 130 39.13 31.23 3.44
CA THR A 130 38.24 30.23 4.04
C THR A 130 38.25 30.40 5.56
N SER A 131 37.07 30.55 6.16
CA SER A 131 36.92 30.60 7.61
C SER A 131 36.86 29.18 8.19
N VAL A 132 37.50 28.97 9.34
CA VAL A 132 37.66 27.65 9.96
C VAL A 132 37.22 27.72 11.42
N LEU A 133 36.31 26.83 11.79
CA LEU A 133 35.86 26.59 13.15
C LEU A 133 36.20 25.16 13.53
N LYS A 134 36.85 24.97 14.67
CA LYS A 134 37.20 23.67 15.22
C LYS A 134 36.96 23.66 16.73
N HIS A 135 36.39 22.58 17.26
CA HIS A 135 36.05 22.46 18.69
C HIS A 135 35.35 23.72 19.21
N THR A 136 34.31 24.13 18.50
CA THR A 136 33.53 25.34 18.79
C THR A 136 32.11 24.94 19.21
N VAL A 137 31.56 25.61 20.21
CA VAL A 137 30.18 25.44 20.68
C VAL A 137 29.42 26.74 20.42
N ILE A 138 28.41 26.68 19.54
CA ILE A 138 27.60 27.82 19.13
C ILE A 138 26.17 27.63 19.59
N ILE A 139 25.68 28.51 20.45
CA ILE A 139 24.36 28.39 21.08
C ILE A 139 23.52 29.62 20.75
N GLY A 140 22.22 29.44 20.47
CA GLY A 140 21.23 30.51 20.57
C GLY A 140 21.26 31.58 19.48
N GLY A 141 21.80 31.30 18.28
CA GLY A 141 21.75 32.23 17.16
C GLY A 141 20.35 32.34 16.54
N ASP A 142 19.98 33.46 15.91
CA ASP A 142 18.82 33.47 14.99
C ASP A 142 19.11 32.54 13.80
N VAL A 143 20.14 32.89 13.03
CA VAL A 143 20.92 31.93 12.24
C VAL A 143 22.29 31.85 12.86
N SER A 144 22.70 30.66 13.30
CA SER A 144 23.99 30.53 13.99
C SER A 144 25.17 30.86 13.06
N ILE A 145 25.14 30.32 11.84
CA ILE A 145 26.15 30.62 10.81
C ILE A 145 25.48 30.89 9.47
N PHE A 146 25.71 32.06 8.90
CA PHE A 146 25.30 32.45 7.56
C PHE A 146 26.54 32.64 6.68
N CYS A 147 26.57 31.99 5.52
CA CYS A 147 27.63 32.09 4.53
C CYS A 147 27.04 32.56 3.21
N GLU A 148 27.63 33.60 2.63
CA GLU A 148 27.25 34.12 1.32
C GLU A 148 28.49 34.32 0.46
N SER A 149 28.50 33.73 -0.73
CA SER A 149 29.66 33.65 -1.63
C SER A 149 30.96 33.29 -0.90
N SER A 150 30.91 32.38 0.08
CA SER A 150 32.01 32.15 1.03
C SER A 150 32.42 30.70 1.16
N ARG A 151 33.59 30.46 1.76
CA ARG A 151 34.03 29.12 2.18
C ARG A 151 34.11 29.01 3.69
N LEU A 152 33.53 27.93 4.21
CA LEU A 152 33.51 27.62 5.63
C LEU A 152 33.86 26.15 5.86
N THR A 153 34.74 25.90 6.82
CA THR A 153 34.97 24.56 7.36
C THR A 153 34.67 24.56 8.86
N VAL A 154 33.80 23.65 9.28
CA VAL A 154 33.47 23.41 10.70
C VAL A 154 33.84 21.98 11.03
N THR A 155 34.58 21.77 12.11
CA THR A 155 35.07 20.44 12.49
C THR A 155 34.90 20.19 13.99
N ASP A 156 34.41 19.01 14.37
CA ASP A 156 34.26 18.55 15.76
C ASP A 156 33.61 19.61 16.66
N SER A 157 32.49 20.18 16.20
CA SER A 157 31.85 21.35 16.81
C SER A 157 30.35 21.11 17.05
N GLU A 158 29.74 21.94 17.89
CA GLU A 158 28.32 21.89 18.22
C GLU A 158 27.61 23.19 17.83
N ILE A 159 26.42 23.07 17.24
CA ILE A 159 25.52 24.19 16.91
C ILE A 159 24.12 23.87 17.44
N SER A 160 23.65 24.63 18.42
CA SER A 160 22.41 24.33 19.14
C SER A 160 21.53 25.56 19.45
N ASP A 161 20.27 25.30 19.81
CA ASP A 161 19.28 26.29 20.28
C ASP A 161 19.00 27.47 19.33
N PHE A 162 19.20 27.28 18.03
CA PHE A 162 19.01 28.34 17.04
C PHE A 162 17.55 28.54 16.64
N GLN A 163 17.15 29.78 16.33
CA GLN A 163 15.74 30.12 16.05
C GLN A 163 15.31 29.77 14.63
N ARG A 164 16.16 30.01 13.62
CA ARG A 164 15.88 29.75 12.21
C ARG A 164 16.69 28.57 11.69
N SER A 165 18.01 28.75 11.59
CA SER A 165 18.89 27.74 10.99
C SER A 165 20.23 27.60 11.71
N GLY A 166 20.77 26.39 11.75
CA GLY A 166 22.11 26.15 12.26
C GLY A 166 23.15 26.71 11.31
N VAL A 167 23.11 26.28 10.05
CA VAL A 167 23.99 26.78 8.99
C VAL A 167 23.16 27.15 7.75
N GLU A 168 23.40 28.34 7.20
CA GLU A 168 22.84 28.77 5.91
C GLU A 168 23.96 29.08 4.91
N GLY A 169 23.85 28.52 3.70
CA GLY A 169 24.72 28.83 2.57
C GLY A 169 23.95 29.46 1.41
N ARG A 170 24.43 30.61 0.91
CA ARG A 170 23.86 31.32 -0.23
C ARG A 170 24.91 31.74 -1.27
N GLU A 171 24.44 31.98 -2.49
CA GLU A 171 25.18 32.67 -3.57
C GLU A 171 26.57 32.08 -3.85
N GLY A 172 26.65 30.77 -4.09
CA GLY A 172 27.90 30.08 -4.45
C GLY A 172 28.78 29.72 -3.25
N SER A 173 28.22 29.67 -2.05
CA SER A 173 28.96 29.27 -0.85
C SER A 173 29.34 27.78 -0.90
N ASN A 174 30.49 27.44 -0.32
CA ASN A 174 30.95 26.07 -0.16
C ASN A 174 31.27 25.78 1.30
N ILE A 175 30.49 24.88 1.89
CA ILE A 175 30.51 24.59 3.32
C ILE A 175 30.96 23.15 3.52
N THR A 176 31.86 22.95 4.48
CA THR A 176 32.33 21.63 4.91
C THR A 176 32.04 21.43 6.39
N LEU A 177 31.33 20.37 6.75
CA LEU A 177 31.00 20.00 8.14
C LEU A 177 31.55 18.60 8.45
N LEU A 178 32.45 18.48 9.43
CA LEU A 178 33.13 17.22 9.77
C LEU A 178 32.95 16.92 11.25
N GLY A 179 32.32 15.80 11.61
CA GLY A 179 32.07 15.47 13.02
C GLY A 179 31.23 16.52 13.78
N THR A 180 30.45 17.34 13.06
CA THR A 180 29.67 18.44 13.63
C THR A 180 28.31 17.96 14.10
N GLN A 181 27.88 18.41 15.28
CA GLN A 181 26.55 18.17 15.82
C GLN A 181 25.69 19.42 15.66
N ILE A 182 24.51 19.28 15.05
CA ILE A 182 23.54 20.37 14.89
C ILE A 182 22.21 19.91 15.48
N HIS A 183 21.73 20.57 16.53
CA HIS A 183 20.52 20.11 17.22
C HIS A 183 19.70 21.23 17.87
N ASP A 184 18.51 20.84 18.35
CA ASP A 184 17.59 21.71 19.11
C ASP A 184 17.26 23.05 18.41
N GLY A 185 17.12 22.97 17.10
CA GLY A 185 16.92 24.13 16.23
C GLY A 185 15.48 24.37 15.81
N GLY A 186 15.14 25.60 15.41
CA GLY A 186 13.80 25.99 14.97
C GLY A 186 13.37 25.38 13.64
N TYR A 187 13.86 25.90 12.51
CA TYR A 187 13.47 25.43 11.17
C TYR A 187 14.45 24.43 10.57
N TYR A 188 15.67 24.84 10.23
CA TYR A 188 16.58 24.04 9.41
C TYR A 188 17.87 23.71 10.15
N GLY A 189 18.32 22.46 10.16
CA GLY A 189 19.70 22.17 10.57
C GLY A 189 20.68 22.86 9.63
N VAL A 190 20.52 22.58 8.32
CA VAL A 190 21.23 23.27 7.24
C VAL A 190 20.27 23.71 6.15
N TYR A 191 20.41 24.97 5.71
CA TYR A 191 19.70 25.51 4.55
C TYR A 191 20.69 25.93 3.46
N LEU A 192 20.48 25.49 2.22
CA LEU A 192 21.32 25.85 1.07
C LEU A 192 20.49 26.43 -0.07
N GLU A 193 20.96 27.54 -0.61
CA GLU A 193 20.45 28.16 -1.82
C GLU A 193 21.62 28.48 -2.76
N ASP A 194 21.62 27.93 -3.98
CA ASP A 194 22.69 28.16 -4.97
C ASP A 194 24.10 27.88 -4.40
N SER A 195 24.23 26.84 -3.56
CA SER A 195 25.43 26.58 -2.74
C SER A 195 25.76 25.09 -2.63
N ALA A 196 26.94 24.77 -2.08
CA ALA A 196 27.45 23.41 -1.91
C ALA A 196 27.67 23.06 -0.44
N LEU A 197 27.36 21.80 -0.08
CA LEU A 197 27.68 21.23 1.24
C LEU A 197 28.38 19.88 1.09
N GLN A 198 29.51 19.75 1.78
CA GLN A 198 30.15 18.48 2.09
C GLN A 198 30.03 18.21 3.58
N MET A 199 29.48 17.06 3.94
CA MET A 199 29.25 16.71 5.33
C MET A 199 29.69 15.27 5.57
N GLU A 200 30.54 15.06 6.57
CA GLU A 200 31.06 13.75 6.94
C GLU A 200 30.97 13.52 8.45
N GLY A 201 30.51 12.33 8.87
CA GLY A 201 30.47 11.94 10.29
C GLY A 201 29.64 12.86 11.18
N SER A 202 28.80 13.71 10.59
CA SER A 202 28.08 14.78 11.28
C SER A 202 26.63 14.38 11.52
N THR A 203 26.00 14.97 12.53
CA THR A 203 24.67 14.59 12.99
C THR A 203 23.74 15.80 13.08
N ILE A 204 22.51 15.66 12.58
CA ILE A 204 21.47 16.68 12.65
C ILE A 204 20.21 16.09 13.30
N THR A 205 19.80 16.66 14.44
CA THR A 205 18.64 16.16 15.21
C THR A 205 17.75 17.26 15.76
N ASN A 206 16.50 16.93 16.10
CA ASN A 206 15.53 17.86 16.72
C ASN A 206 15.45 19.25 16.04
N THR A 207 15.53 19.29 14.72
CA THR A 207 15.17 20.45 13.91
C THR A 207 13.81 20.21 13.25
N SER A 208 13.17 21.20 12.63
CA SER A 208 11.98 20.90 11.82
C SER A 208 12.35 20.06 10.59
N THR A 209 13.28 20.56 9.78
CA THR A 209 13.87 19.83 8.65
C THR A 209 15.38 19.79 8.80
N GLY A 210 15.97 18.59 8.75
CA GLY A 210 17.42 18.43 8.94
C GLY A 210 18.22 19.21 7.90
N ILE A 211 18.05 18.88 6.61
CA ILE A 211 18.67 19.61 5.50
C ILE A 211 17.60 20.07 4.51
N LYS A 212 17.61 21.36 4.17
CA LYS A 212 16.79 21.93 3.11
C LYS A 212 17.67 22.54 2.03
N THR A 213 17.42 22.19 0.78
CA THR A 213 18.14 22.78 -0.36
C THR A 213 17.22 23.37 -1.42
N ALA A 214 17.77 24.33 -2.18
CA ALA A 214 17.25 24.87 -3.42
C ALA A 214 18.43 25.17 -4.38
N ARG A 215 18.48 24.50 -5.54
CA ARG A 215 19.55 24.70 -6.54
C ARG A 215 20.96 24.48 -5.96
N ALA A 216 21.16 23.37 -5.25
CA ALA A 216 22.39 23.12 -4.50
C ALA A 216 23.15 21.86 -4.99
N SER A 217 24.35 21.65 -4.46
CA SER A 217 25.05 20.36 -4.48
C SER A 217 25.30 19.84 -3.06
N LEU A 218 25.14 18.53 -2.87
CA LEU A 218 25.21 17.91 -1.55
C LEU A 218 26.03 16.61 -1.59
N GLU A 219 26.99 16.48 -0.68
CA GLU A 219 27.75 15.25 -0.45
C GLU A 219 27.65 14.87 1.03
N LEU A 220 27.02 13.72 1.33
CA LEU A 220 26.89 13.19 2.68
C LEU A 220 27.64 11.86 2.82
N LYS A 221 28.49 11.74 3.83
CA LYS A 221 29.24 10.51 4.11
C LYS A 221 29.16 10.15 5.60
N ARG A 222 28.62 8.97 5.93
CA ARG A 222 28.49 8.51 7.32
C ARG A 222 27.77 9.52 8.22
N CYS A 223 26.76 10.20 7.68
CA CYS A 223 26.00 11.23 8.39
C CYS A 223 24.74 10.64 9.03
N THR A 224 24.21 11.31 10.06
CA THR A 224 22.94 10.93 10.69
C THR A 224 21.97 12.11 10.71
N LEU A 225 20.77 11.91 10.18
CA LEU A 225 19.67 12.86 10.23
C LEU A 225 18.47 12.20 10.90
N GLU A 226 18.32 12.39 12.20
CA GLU A 226 17.33 11.65 12.99
C GLU A 226 16.49 12.52 13.91
N ARG A 227 15.27 12.04 14.21
CA ARG A 227 14.35 12.71 15.14
C ARG A 227 14.11 14.19 14.82
N ASN A 228 14.16 14.56 13.54
CA ASN A 228 13.71 15.88 13.12
C ASN A 228 12.18 15.87 13.14
N ARG A 229 11.57 16.98 13.56
CA ARG A 229 10.13 17.07 13.83
C ARG A 229 9.27 16.90 12.57
N ASN A 230 9.86 16.95 11.37
CA ASN A 230 9.13 16.77 10.12
C ASN A 230 9.90 15.92 9.09
N THR A 231 11.03 16.44 8.58
CA THR A 231 11.73 15.86 7.41
C THR A 231 13.22 15.70 7.68
N GLY A 232 13.82 14.57 7.26
CA GLY A 232 15.26 14.38 7.29
C GLY A 232 15.96 15.33 6.31
N ALA A 233 15.78 15.10 5.01
CA ALA A 233 16.27 16.00 3.96
C ALA A 233 15.20 16.32 2.90
N TYR A 234 15.05 17.61 2.57
CA TYR A 234 14.22 18.09 1.46
C TYR A 234 15.09 18.75 0.39
N LEU A 235 15.25 18.03 -0.73
CA LEU A 235 16.05 18.44 -1.87
C LEU A 235 15.18 19.00 -3.00
N PHE A 236 15.47 20.23 -3.44
CA PHE A 236 14.77 20.88 -4.55
C PHE A 236 15.77 21.35 -5.60
N THR A 237 15.64 20.84 -6.83
CA THR A 237 16.54 21.18 -7.94
C THR A 237 18.02 20.97 -7.58
N THR A 238 18.33 19.84 -6.92
CA THR A 238 19.63 19.61 -6.27
C THR A 238 20.27 18.33 -6.80
N THR A 239 21.59 18.33 -6.93
CA THR A 239 22.37 17.11 -7.16
C THR A 239 22.95 16.64 -5.83
N ALA A 240 22.72 15.38 -5.45
CA ALA A 240 23.20 14.85 -4.18
C ALA A 240 23.81 13.45 -4.30
N SER A 241 24.88 13.21 -3.55
CA SER A 241 25.46 11.88 -3.32
C SER A 241 25.49 11.60 -1.83
N MET A 242 24.97 10.45 -1.42
CA MET A 242 24.88 10.04 -0.02
C MET A 242 25.43 8.63 0.15
N GLN A 243 26.43 8.49 1.00
CA GLN A 243 27.09 7.23 1.31
C GLN A 243 26.97 6.92 2.81
N ASP A 244 26.54 5.70 3.13
CA ASP A 244 26.44 5.19 4.51
C ASP A 244 25.69 6.15 5.45
N THR A 245 24.71 6.89 4.92
CA THR A 245 23.98 7.92 5.65
C THR A 245 22.67 7.36 6.21
N ARG A 246 22.37 7.75 7.45
CA ARG A 246 21.21 7.28 8.20
C ARG A 246 20.14 8.37 8.33
N PHE A 247 18.89 8.00 8.03
CA PHE A 247 17.71 8.84 8.26
C PHE A 247 16.70 8.07 9.11
N THR A 248 16.46 8.48 10.35
CA THR A 248 15.57 7.72 11.23
C THR A 248 14.64 8.58 12.06
N GLU A 249 13.40 8.11 12.22
CA GLU A 249 12.40 8.76 13.09
C GLU A 249 12.08 10.20 12.66
N ASN A 250 12.07 10.47 11.35
CA ASN A 250 11.59 11.73 10.78
C ASN A 250 10.11 11.55 10.37
N PRO A 251 9.14 12.15 11.07
CA PRO A 251 7.73 11.75 10.99
C PRO A 251 7.13 11.75 9.59
N SER A 252 7.42 12.76 8.76
CA SER A 252 6.82 12.87 7.43
C SER A 252 7.66 12.17 6.36
N TYR A 253 8.92 12.60 6.19
CA TYR A 253 9.79 12.13 5.13
C TYR A 253 11.20 11.91 5.67
N ASN A 254 11.81 10.76 5.39
CA ASN A 254 13.26 10.67 5.53
C ASN A 254 13.94 11.46 4.40
N LEU A 255 13.53 11.23 3.15
CA LEU A 255 14.02 11.95 1.99
C LEU A 255 12.86 12.42 1.09
N LEU A 256 12.77 13.74 0.88
CA LEU A 256 11.84 14.37 -0.05
C LEU A 256 12.61 14.99 -1.22
N LEU A 257 12.35 14.52 -2.44
CA LEU A 257 13.03 14.94 -3.66
C LEU A 257 12.06 15.65 -4.59
N SER A 258 12.49 16.78 -5.14
CA SER A 258 11.76 17.48 -6.18
C SER A 258 12.71 18.01 -7.24
N ARG A 259 12.53 17.56 -8.49
CA ARG A 259 13.37 17.93 -9.65
C ARG A 259 14.87 17.76 -9.38
N SER A 260 15.25 16.72 -8.64
CA SER A 260 16.61 16.51 -8.14
C SER A 260 17.24 15.26 -8.74
N GLU A 261 18.57 15.17 -8.70
CA GLU A 261 19.34 13.99 -9.08
C GLU A 261 20.06 13.47 -7.83
N VAL A 262 19.75 12.25 -7.41
CA VAL A 262 20.23 11.72 -6.13
C VAL A 262 20.79 10.32 -6.28
N GLU A 263 21.99 10.11 -5.75
CA GLU A 263 22.62 8.80 -5.60
C GLU A 263 22.73 8.42 -4.12
N LEU A 264 22.24 7.23 -3.79
CA LEU A 264 22.32 6.63 -2.45
C LEU A 264 23.13 5.34 -2.53
N GLU A 265 24.14 5.19 -1.67
CA GLU A 265 24.93 3.97 -1.52
C GLU A 265 24.99 3.59 -0.03
N GLY A 266 24.60 2.36 0.32
CA GLY A 266 24.71 1.86 1.71
C GLY A 266 23.86 2.61 2.73
N CYS A 267 22.86 3.39 2.31
CA CYS A 267 22.07 4.24 3.20
C CYS A 267 21.01 3.44 3.98
N PHE A 268 20.66 3.93 5.17
CA PHE A 268 19.64 3.31 6.02
C PHE A 268 18.53 4.31 6.34
N MET A 269 17.27 3.95 6.07
CA MET A 269 16.11 4.77 6.38
C MET A 269 15.08 3.99 7.19
N ASN A 270 14.56 4.58 8.26
CA ASN A 270 13.57 3.93 9.12
C ASN A 270 12.53 4.90 9.69
N SER A 271 11.34 4.38 9.96
CA SER A 271 10.30 5.02 10.78
C SER A 271 9.90 6.41 10.29
N SER A 272 9.21 6.46 9.15
CA SER A 272 8.64 7.68 8.57
C SER A 272 7.32 7.36 7.85
N ILE A 273 6.51 8.38 7.50
CA ILE A 273 5.37 8.14 6.60
C ILE A 273 5.86 7.67 5.23
N TYR A 274 6.88 8.33 4.68
CA TYR A 274 7.56 7.91 3.46
C TYR A 274 9.08 7.93 3.68
N ASN A 275 9.73 6.79 3.43
CA ASN A 275 11.19 6.78 3.48
C ASN A 275 11.75 7.65 2.35
N ILE A 276 11.30 7.41 1.12
CA ILE A 276 11.66 8.24 -0.02
C ILE A 276 10.40 8.71 -0.74
N TYR A 277 10.27 10.01 -0.92
CA TYR A 277 9.21 10.63 -1.72
C TYR A 277 9.83 11.45 -2.85
N SER A 278 9.62 11.02 -4.09
CA SER A 278 10.27 11.55 -5.29
C SER A 278 9.27 12.20 -6.24
N LEU A 279 9.52 13.46 -6.62
CA LEU A 279 8.72 14.21 -7.58
C LEU A 279 9.59 14.67 -8.75
N TYR A 280 9.36 14.12 -9.93
CA TYR A 280 10.06 14.47 -11.17
C TYR A 280 11.59 14.46 -11.02
N SER A 281 12.11 13.50 -10.25
CA SER A 281 13.53 13.40 -9.88
C SER A 281 14.14 12.12 -10.44
N GLU A 282 15.46 12.11 -10.57
CA GLU A 282 16.24 10.91 -10.89
C GLU A 282 16.83 10.37 -9.59
N LEU A 283 16.52 9.11 -9.27
CA LEU A 283 16.99 8.45 -8.06
C LEU A 283 17.74 7.18 -8.42
N ILE A 284 19.00 7.10 -8.00
CA ILE A 284 19.81 5.90 -8.03
C ILE A 284 19.99 5.44 -6.58
N ALA A 285 19.51 4.26 -6.22
CA ALA A 285 19.64 3.71 -4.87
C ALA A 285 20.28 2.33 -4.90
N ARG A 286 21.40 2.20 -4.20
CA ARG A 286 22.25 1.00 -4.19
C ARG A 286 22.51 0.51 -2.78
N ASN A 287 22.41 -0.81 -2.59
CA ASN A 287 22.78 -1.49 -1.35
C ASN A 287 22.19 -0.85 -0.08
N SER A 288 21.02 -0.21 -0.21
CA SER A 288 20.42 0.60 0.84
C SER A 288 19.28 -0.16 1.50
N THR A 289 18.94 0.20 2.74
CA THR A 289 17.90 -0.49 3.52
C THR A 289 16.82 0.49 3.95
N LEU A 290 15.56 0.18 3.65
CA LEU A 290 14.38 0.93 4.03
C LEU A 290 13.52 0.08 4.98
N ARG A 291 13.17 0.60 6.16
CA ARG A 291 12.36 -0.12 7.15
C ARG A 291 11.19 0.68 7.73
N ASP A 292 10.24 -0.06 8.30
CA ASP A 292 9.14 0.38 9.16
C ASP A 292 8.47 1.69 8.69
N THR A 293 8.02 1.70 7.42
CA THR A 293 7.39 2.86 6.78
C THR A 293 5.87 2.82 6.96
N LEU A 294 5.26 3.93 7.37
CA LEU A 294 3.80 3.99 7.62
C LEU A 294 2.96 4.07 6.35
N LYS A 295 3.57 4.36 5.20
CA LYS A 295 2.96 4.21 3.88
C LYS A 295 3.90 3.48 2.93
N ASP A 296 4.45 4.20 1.95
CA ASP A 296 5.26 3.62 0.89
C ASP A 296 6.74 3.81 1.19
N ALA A 297 7.53 2.74 1.07
CA ALA A 297 8.98 2.86 1.26
C ALA A 297 9.59 3.79 0.20
N VAL A 298 9.17 3.66 -1.05
CA VAL A 298 9.49 4.57 -2.15
C VAL A 298 8.20 4.99 -2.85
N HIS A 299 7.88 6.28 -2.77
CA HIS A 299 6.81 6.89 -3.55
C HIS A 299 7.44 7.77 -4.65
N SER A 300 7.12 7.52 -5.92
CA SER A 300 7.70 8.24 -7.05
C SER A 300 6.62 8.71 -8.03
N ILE A 301 6.67 10.00 -8.39
CA ILE A 301 5.80 10.60 -9.40
C ILE A 301 6.66 11.25 -10.48
N GLY A 302 6.62 10.74 -11.71
CA GLY A 302 7.50 11.19 -12.78
C GLY A 302 8.95 10.72 -12.59
N GLY A 303 9.84 11.17 -13.47
CA GLY A 303 11.28 10.94 -13.35
C GLY A 303 11.71 9.49 -13.57
N SER A 304 12.90 9.16 -13.08
CA SER A 304 13.53 7.84 -13.22
C SER A 304 13.97 7.26 -11.88
N LEU A 305 13.85 5.95 -11.74
CA LEU A 305 14.19 5.20 -10.53
C LEU A 305 15.06 4.00 -10.89
N LEU A 306 16.34 4.04 -10.54
CA LEU A 306 17.28 2.92 -10.69
C LEU A 306 17.64 2.39 -9.31
N VAL A 307 17.24 1.16 -9.01
CA VAL A 307 17.43 0.54 -7.71
C VAL A 307 18.16 -0.78 -7.88
N ASP A 308 19.20 -0.98 -7.08
CA ASP A 308 20.06 -2.16 -7.15
C ASP A 308 20.43 -2.63 -5.73
N GLY A 309 20.05 -3.85 -5.35
CA GLY A 309 20.40 -4.37 -4.01
C GLY A 309 19.66 -3.70 -2.85
N LEU A 310 18.49 -3.07 -3.09
CA LEU A 310 17.70 -2.44 -2.03
C LEU A 310 16.97 -3.49 -1.17
N VAL A 311 17.02 -3.30 0.14
CA VAL A 311 16.29 -4.12 1.11
C VAL A 311 15.15 -3.31 1.72
N VAL A 312 13.91 -3.69 1.43
CA VAL A 312 12.70 -3.08 2.00
C VAL A 312 12.07 -4.07 2.99
N LYS A 313 11.94 -3.68 4.26
CA LYS A 313 11.28 -4.51 5.28
C LYS A 313 10.24 -3.71 6.06
N GLY A 314 8.98 -4.12 6.04
CA GLY A 314 7.96 -3.49 6.87
C GLY A 314 7.44 -2.16 6.31
N ALA A 315 6.79 -2.19 5.15
CA ALA A 315 6.04 -1.04 4.65
C ALA A 315 4.54 -1.28 4.80
N ALA A 316 3.82 -0.33 5.40
CA ALA A 316 2.40 -0.49 5.67
C ALA A 316 1.57 -0.51 4.38
N GLN A 317 1.90 0.31 3.38
CA GLN A 317 1.17 0.32 2.09
C GLN A 317 1.95 -0.43 1.02
N SER A 318 2.88 0.22 0.34
CA SER A 318 3.65 -0.41 -0.75
C SER A 318 5.16 -0.36 -0.51
N ALA A 319 5.93 -1.25 -1.11
CA ALA A 319 7.38 -1.03 -1.19
C ALA A 319 7.66 0.09 -2.19
N PHE A 320 6.97 0.05 -3.33
CA PHE A 320 7.08 1.02 -4.39
C PHE A 320 5.68 1.45 -4.84
N ASP A 321 5.37 2.75 -4.73
CA ASP A 321 4.23 3.38 -5.40
C ASP A 321 4.78 4.29 -6.52
N LEU A 322 4.54 3.91 -7.77
CA LEU A 322 5.17 4.47 -8.96
C LEU A 322 4.12 5.03 -9.91
N ASN A 323 4.13 6.35 -10.12
CA ASN A 323 3.20 7.04 -11.00
C ASN A 323 3.93 7.80 -12.11
N ALA A 324 3.71 7.42 -13.37
CA ALA A 324 4.39 8.00 -14.53
C ALA A 324 5.93 7.97 -14.39
N THR A 325 6.46 6.94 -13.72
CA THR A 325 7.90 6.78 -13.45
C THR A 325 8.48 5.71 -14.36
N GLU A 326 9.67 5.97 -14.88
CA GLU A 326 10.52 4.96 -15.52
C GLU A 326 11.39 4.28 -14.47
N PHE A 327 11.41 2.96 -14.42
CA PHE A 327 12.14 2.28 -13.35
C PHE A 327 12.90 1.04 -13.77
N VAL A 328 13.96 0.76 -13.04
CA VAL A 328 14.74 -0.48 -13.09
C VAL A 328 15.02 -0.90 -11.65
N VAL A 329 14.47 -2.02 -11.22
CA VAL A 329 14.64 -2.56 -9.87
C VAL A 329 15.30 -3.93 -9.95
N ARG A 330 16.52 -4.04 -9.44
CA ARG A 330 17.35 -5.24 -9.56
C ARG A 330 17.87 -5.71 -8.22
N LEU A 331 18.00 -7.02 -8.07
CA LEU A 331 18.67 -7.64 -6.91
C LEU A 331 18.10 -7.21 -5.55
N CYS A 332 16.83 -6.78 -5.52
CA CYS A 332 16.20 -6.25 -4.32
C CYS A 332 15.60 -7.36 -3.46
N THR A 333 15.36 -7.04 -2.19
CA THR A 333 14.64 -7.91 -1.25
C THR A 333 13.50 -7.12 -0.62
N ILE A 334 12.26 -7.56 -0.83
CA ILE A 334 11.05 -6.89 -0.34
C ILE A 334 10.31 -7.85 0.59
N GLU A 335 10.10 -7.46 1.84
CA GLU A 335 9.59 -8.34 2.89
C GLU A 335 8.58 -7.64 3.78
N ASN A 336 7.52 -8.34 4.20
CA ASN A 336 6.52 -7.86 5.16
C ASN A 336 5.89 -6.51 4.74
N VAL A 337 5.39 -6.45 3.51
CA VAL A 337 4.77 -5.23 2.96
C VAL A 337 3.25 -5.40 2.90
N GLY A 338 2.50 -4.31 3.04
CA GLY A 338 1.05 -4.33 2.87
C GLY A 338 0.31 -4.99 4.02
N HIS A 339 0.81 -4.84 5.25
CA HIS A 339 0.15 -5.31 6.49
C HIS A 339 -0.28 -4.15 7.43
N PRO A 340 -1.32 -3.35 7.11
CA PRO A 340 -1.91 -2.41 8.07
C PRO A 340 -3.39 -2.72 8.39
N PRO A 341 -3.93 -2.20 9.50
CA PRO A 341 -5.25 -2.57 10.04
C PRO A 341 -6.49 -2.09 9.24
N SER A 342 -6.35 -1.51 8.05
CA SER A 342 -7.39 -0.67 7.43
C SER A 342 -8.09 -1.20 6.17
N GLY A 343 -7.91 -2.46 5.79
CA GLY A 343 -8.76 -3.11 4.77
C GLY A 343 -8.66 -2.59 3.32
N TYR A 344 -7.65 -1.78 2.98
CA TYR A 344 -7.35 -1.41 1.58
C TYR A 344 -6.42 -2.44 0.92
N PRO A 345 -6.51 -2.67 -0.41
CA PRO A 345 -5.56 -3.55 -1.11
C PRO A 345 -4.17 -2.89 -1.18
N PHE A 346 -3.11 -3.65 -0.87
CA PHE A 346 -1.72 -3.19 -0.78
C PHE A 346 -0.76 -4.12 -1.53
N SER A 347 0.22 -3.58 -2.24
CA SER A 347 1.11 -4.39 -3.09
C SER A 347 2.59 -4.11 -2.86
N ALA A 348 3.47 -5.04 -3.27
CA ALA A 348 4.90 -4.72 -3.25
C ALA A 348 5.20 -3.57 -4.23
N PHE A 349 4.62 -3.66 -5.43
CA PHE A 349 4.64 -2.60 -6.42
C PHE A 349 3.22 -2.18 -6.76
N TYR A 350 2.91 -0.91 -6.58
CA TYR A 350 1.72 -0.26 -7.14
C TYR A 350 2.17 0.67 -8.25
N MET A 351 1.62 0.50 -9.46
CA MET A 351 2.11 1.20 -10.65
C MET A 351 0.97 1.82 -11.45
N THR A 352 1.09 3.10 -11.77
CA THR A 352 0.13 3.85 -12.60
C THR A 352 0.85 4.56 -13.73
N VAL A 353 0.54 4.23 -15.00
CA VAL A 353 1.16 4.85 -16.19
C VAL A 353 2.70 4.73 -16.16
N SER A 354 3.22 3.69 -15.52
CA SER A 354 4.66 3.49 -15.31
C SER A 354 5.21 2.41 -16.23
N ARG A 355 6.50 2.49 -16.54
CA ARG A 355 7.17 1.49 -17.37
C ARG A 355 8.54 1.13 -16.83
N GLY A 356 8.91 -0.13 -16.90
CA GLY A 356 10.20 -0.53 -16.33
C GLY A 356 10.50 -2.00 -16.31
N GLU A 357 11.54 -2.32 -15.55
CA GLU A 357 12.03 -3.67 -15.34
C GLU A 357 12.10 -3.98 -13.83
N VAL A 358 11.66 -5.18 -13.46
CA VAL A 358 12.01 -5.81 -12.17
C VAL A 358 12.78 -7.08 -12.47
N SER A 359 14.02 -7.20 -12.00
CA SER A 359 14.83 -8.42 -12.20
C SER A 359 15.57 -8.86 -10.94
N TYR A 360 15.77 -10.17 -10.82
CA TYR A 360 16.50 -10.85 -9.74
C TYR A 360 16.09 -10.42 -8.32
N THR A 361 14.84 -10.01 -8.15
CA THR A 361 14.31 -9.50 -6.89
C THR A 361 13.60 -10.62 -6.14
N THR A 362 13.74 -10.66 -4.82
CA THR A 362 12.99 -11.56 -3.93
C THR A 362 11.86 -10.76 -3.29
N ILE A 363 10.64 -11.25 -3.41
CA ILE A 363 9.46 -10.63 -2.80
C ILE A 363 8.82 -11.65 -1.88
N ARG A 364 8.56 -11.28 -0.62
CA ARG A 364 7.88 -12.17 0.31
C ARG A 364 6.98 -11.50 1.34
N ASP A 365 5.98 -12.25 1.77
CA ASP A 365 5.08 -11.87 2.86
C ASP A 365 4.38 -10.52 2.57
N VAL A 366 3.68 -10.43 1.42
CA VAL A 366 3.11 -9.18 0.89
C VAL A 366 1.58 -9.25 0.74
N GLY A 367 0.84 -8.38 1.42
CA GLY A 367 -0.63 -8.43 1.59
C GLY A 367 -1.49 -8.82 0.38
N PHE A 368 -1.76 -7.91 -0.56
CA PHE A 368 -2.77 -8.12 -1.62
C PHE A 368 -2.17 -8.66 -2.92
N ALA A 369 -1.18 -7.99 -3.49
CA ALA A 369 -0.56 -8.42 -4.74
C ALA A 369 0.95 -8.16 -4.74
N TYR A 370 1.73 -8.95 -5.46
CA TYR A 370 3.14 -8.58 -5.65
C TYR A 370 3.24 -7.37 -6.60
N LEU A 371 2.59 -7.42 -7.76
CA LEU A 371 2.52 -6.30 -8.69
C LEU A 371 1.06 -5.92 -8.99
N GLU A 372 0.69 -4.67 -8.72
CA GLU A 372 -0.58 -4.07 -9.11
C GLU A 372 -0.33 -2.98 -10.15
N MET A 373 -1.00 -3.08 -11.30
CA MET A 373 -0.67 -2.34 -12.51
C MET A 373 -1.91 -1.68 -13.13
N VAL A 374 -1.80 -0.38 -13.38
CA VAL A 374 -2.81 0.43 -14.06
C VAL A 374 -2.16 1.17 -15.23
N ARG A 375 -2.59 0.92 -16.48
CA ARG A 375 -1.97 1.52 -17.69
C ARG A 375 -0.44 1.38 -17.73
N SER A 376 0.11 0.30 -17.19
CA SER A 376 1.56 0.17 -16.97
C SER A 376 2.17 -0.98 -17.77
N SER A 377 3.47 -0.90 -18.07
CA SER A 377 4.18 -1.92 -18.86
C SER A 377 5.47 -2.35 -18.18
N VAL A 378 5.60 -3.64 -17.82
CA VAL A 378 6.74 -4.12 -17.03
C VAL A 378 7.35 -5.39 -17.60
N GLN A 379 8.69 -5.44 -17.63
CA GLN A 379 9.43 -6.67 -17.86
C GLN A 379 9.91 -7.23 -16.52
N CYS A 380 9.69 -8.52 -16.31
CA CYS A 380 9.78 -9.15 -14.99
C CYS A 380 10.61 -10.44 -15.06
N TRP A 381 11.74 -10.45 -14.35
CA TRP A 381 12.63 -11.59 -14.14
C TRP A 381 12.80 -11.84 -12.64
N ILE A 382 11.74 -12.27 -11.95
CA ILE A 382 11.75 -12.34 -10.49
C ILE A 382 12.27 -13.69 -10.02
N SER A 383 13.27 -13.70 -9.13
CA SER A 383 13.87 -14.97 -8.70
C SER A 383 12.95 -15.76 -7.78
N ARG A 384 12.13 -15.09 -6.96
CA ARG A 384 11.32 -15.73 -5.93
C ARG A 384 10.18 -14.84 -5.44
N MET A 385 8.94 -15.37 -5.43
CA MET A 385 7.77 -14.76 -4.80
C MET A 385 7.14 -15.74 -3.81
N GLU A 386 7.20 -15.45 -2.50
CA GLU A 386 6.79 -16.39 -1.45
C GLU A 386 6.00 -15.74 -0.30
N GLY A 387 5.23 -16.54 0.44
CA GLY A 387 4.40 -16.00 1.52
C GLY A 387 3.12 -15.33 1.02
N ALA A 388 2.36 -14.72 1.93
CA ALA A 388 0.96 -14.42 1.69
C ALA A 388 0.75 -13.12 0.90
N GLY A 389 0.56 -13.27 -0.42
CA GLY A 389 -0.15 -12.32 -1.29
C GLY A 389 -1.27 -12.99 -2.06
N ARG A 390 -2.44 -12.34 -2.19
CA ARG A 390 -3.64 -12.89 -2.85
C ARG A 390 -3.44 -13.13 -4.35
N PHE A 391 -2.71 -12.26 -5.01
CA PHE A 391 -2.43 -12.33 -6.45
C PHE A 391 -0.94 -12.18 -6.73
N SER A 392 -0.44 -12.91 -7.73
CA SER A 392 0.92 -12.67 -8.21
C SER A 392 0.99 -11.33 -8.94
N PHE A 393 0.01 -11.09 -9.81
CA PHE A 393 -0.12 -9.86 -10.55
C PHE A 393 -1.60 -9.47 -10.66
N ALA A 394 -1.91 -8.19 -10.52
CA ALA A 394 -3.23 -7.60 -10.76
C ALA A 394 -3.10 -6.53 -11.86
N LEU A 395 -3.76 -6.76 -13.00
CA LEU A 395 -3.63 -5.95 -14.21
C LEU A 395 -4.92 -5.22 -14.56
N ASP A 396 -4.83 -3.92 -14.86
CA ASP A 396 -5.97 -3.07 -15.25
C ASP A 396 -5.59 -1.98 -16.28
N LEU A 397 -6.61 -1.45 -16.96
CA LEU A 397 -6.61 -0.41 -17.96
C LEU A 397 -5.52 -0.61 -19.04
N ASN A 398 -5.50 -1.78 -19.70
CA ASN A 398 -4.55 -2.10 -20.79
C ASN A 398 -3.10 -2.08 -20.30
N SER A 399 -2.84 -2.75 -19.17
CA SER A 399 -1.49 -3.01 -18.67
C SER A 399 -0.86 -4.21 -19.39
N SER A 400 0.47 -4.27 -19.43
CA SER A 400 1.19 -5.38 -20.05
C SER A 400 2.37 -5.84 -19.19
N VAL A 401 2.55 -7.14 -19.05
CA VAL A 401 3.71 -7.71 -18.37
C VAL A 401 4.39 -8.79 -19.21
N ILE A 402 5.72 -8.81 -19.21
CA ILE A 402 6.54 -9.88 -19.79
C ILE A 402 7.22 -10.60 -18.63
N VAL A 403 6.88 -11.86 -18.36
CA VAL A 403 7.37 -12.61 -17.18
C VAL A 403 8.32 -13.72 -17.62
N VAL A 404 9.63 -13.52 -17.54
CA VAL A 404 10.56 -14.48 -18.17
C VAL A 404 10.86 -15.70 -17.28
N GLU A 405 11.13 -15.50 -16.00
CA GLU A 405 11.39 -16.58 -15.03
C GLU A 405 10.87 -16.11 -13.68
N SER A 406 9.95 -16.87 -13.06
CA SER A 406 9.47 -16.58 -11.70
C SER A 406 8.88 -17.81 -11.04
N GLU A 407 9.38 -18.13 -9.84
CA GLU A 407 8.72 -19.05 -8.91
C GLU A 407 7.61 -18.27 -8.19
N THR A 408 6.36 -18.51 -8.59
CA THR A 408 5.18 -17.87 -7.99
C THR A 408 4.18 -18.92 -7.55
N SER A 409 3.46 -18.63 -6.47
CA SER A 409 2.41 -19.49 -5.92
C SER A 409 0.99 -18.93 -6.13
N GLY A 410 0.85 -17.68 -6.59
CA GLY A 410 -0.43 -16.96 -6.69
C GLY A 410 -0.99 -16.81 -8.11
N PRO A 411 -2.32 -16.66 -8.27
CA PRO A 411 -2.98 -16.46 -9.56
C PRO A 411 -2.73 -15.09 -10.19
N LEU A 412 -3.09 -14.94 -11.47
CA LEU A 412 -3.16 -13.67 -12.19
C LEU A 412 -4.58 -13.11 -12.13
N LEU A 413 -4.73 -11.83 -11.79
CA LEU A 413 -6.01 -11.13 -11.83
C LEU A 413 -6.04 -10.16 -13.01
N PHE A 414 -7.02 -10.30 -13.90
CA PHE A 414 -7.30 -9.34 -14.96
C PHE A 414 -8.55 -8.56 -14.59
N ARG A 415 -8.43 -7.22 -14.48
CA ARG A 415 -9.55 -6.30 -14.26
C ARG A 415 -10.07 -5.68 -15.56
N ASP A 416 -9.43 -5.99 -16.68
CA ASP A 416 -9.83 -5.54 -18.01
C ASP A 416 -9.49 -6.58 -19.09
N SER A 417 -10.19 -6.51 -20.24
CA SER A 417 -10.05 -7.45 -21.36
C SER A 417 -8.91 -7.14 -22.35
N LYS A 418 -8.17 -6.06 -22.16
CA LYS A 418 -7.09 -5.58 -23.03
C LYS A 418 -5.69 -5.86 -22.47
N SER A 419 -5.57 -6.06 -21.15
CA SER A 419 -4.31 -6.36 -20.48
C SER A 419 -3.70 -7.68 -20.97
N ARG A 420 -2.36 -7.76 -21.00
CA ARG A 420 -1.64 -8.88 -21.66
C ARG A 420 -0.46 -9.40 -20.85
N VAL A 421 -0.20 -10.70 -20.99
CA VAL A 421 1.00 -11.40 -20.51
C VAL A 421 1.68 -12.06 -21.71
N THR A 422 2.90 -11.65 -22.06
CA THR A 422 3.52 -12.03 -23.35
C THR A 422 4.48 -13.23 -23.26
N TYR A 423 5.00 -13.53 -22.08
CA TYR A 423 5.89 -14.66 -21.83
C TYR A 423 5.72 -15.05 -20.36
N SER A 424 5.64 -16.34 -20.04
CA SER A 424 5.57 -16.85 -18.65
C SER A 424 6.11 -18.27 -18.56
N ARG A 425 7.05 -18.51 -17.63
CA ARG A 425 7.46 -19.86 -17.18
C ARG A 425 6.79 -20.28 -15.85
N MET A 426 5.71 -19.60 -15.45
CA MET A 426 5.02 -19.94 -14.21
C MET A 426 4.37 -21.34 -14.31
N TYR A 427 4.62 -22.18 -13.31
CA TYR A 427 4.21 -23.58 -13.32
C TYR A 427 2.70 -23.81 -13.12
N ASN A 428 1.93 -22.76 -12.83
CA ASN A 428 0.47 -22.83 -12.71
C ASN A 428 -0.16 -21.43 -12.92
N ILE A 429 -0.64 -21.12 -14.13
CA ILE A 429 -1.32 -19.84 -14.39
C ILE A 429 -2.82 -20.04 -14.27
N THR A 430 -3.44 -19.44 -13.27
CA THR A 430 -4.90 -19.31 -13.19
C THR A 430 -5.25 -17.84 -13.34
N ALA A 431 -5.99 -17.49 -14.40
CA ALA A 431 -6.54 -16.16 -14.61
C ALA A 431 -7.95 -16.09 -14.05
N VAL A 432 -8.27 -15.04 -13.30
CA VAL A 432 -9.61 -14.79 -12.75
C VAL A 432 -10.11 -13.41 -13.15
N ASP A 433 -11.41 -13.34 -13.48
CA ASP A 433 -12.11 -12.09 -13.78
C ASP A 433 -12.41 -11.34 -12.47
N SER A 434 -12.22 -10.03 -12.47
CA SER A 434 -12.30 -9.23 -11.25
C SER A 434 -13.71 -9.05 -10.71
N ASP A 435 -14.71 -9.10 -11.58
CA ASP A 435 -16.09 -8.77 -11.23
C ASP A 435 -16.86 -10.03 -10.79
N THR A 436 -16.56 -11.15 -11.45
CA THR A 436 -17.24 -12.43 -11.23
C THR A 436 -16.45 -13.40 -10.36
N GLY A 437 -15.14 -13.19 -10.20
CA GLY A 437 -14.23 -14.13 -9.52
C GLY A 437 -14.09 -15.48 -10.24
N GLN A 438 -14.74 -15.64 -11.40
CA GLN A 438 -14.68 -16.85 -12.20
C GLN A 438 -13.37 -16.90 -12.99
N ARG A 439 -12.97 -18.12 -13.37
CA ARG A 439 -11.80 -18.29 -14.23
C ARG A 439 -12.04 -17.61 -15.58
N VAL A 440 -11.06 -16.85 -16.06
CA VAL A 440 -11.10 -16.27 -17.40
C VAL A 440 -10.81 -17.38 -18.40
N GLU A 441 -11.83 -17.81 -19.13
CA GLU A 441 -11.69 -18.73 -20.25
C GLU A 441 -11.34 -17.94 -21.52
N ASN A 442 -10.48 -18.50 -22.40
CA ASN A 442 -9.95 -17.86 -23.63
C ASN A 442 -8.88 -16.77 -23.42
N LEU A 443 -7.99 -16.91 -22.43
CA LEU A 443 -6.78 -16.09 -22.36
C LEU A 443 -5.80 -16.50 -23.47
N THR A 444 -5.46 -15.58 -24.37
CA THR A 444 -4.32 -15.78 -25.29
C THR A 444 -3.03 -15.64 -24.48
N LEU A 445 -2.48 -16.78 -24.09
CA LEU A 445 -1.15 -16.90 -23.49
C LEU A 445 -0.17 -17.25 -24.61
N ASP A 446 0.60 -16.27 -25.05
CA ASP A 446 1.74 -16.52 -25.93
C ASP A 446 2.85 -17.16 -25.07
N LEU A 447 2.81 -18.49 -24.94
CA LEU A 447 3.81 -19.27 -24.21
C LEU A 447 4.96 -19.65 -25.15
N PHE A 448 6.08 -18.95 -25.04
CA PHE A 448 7.32 -19.31 -25.71
C PHE A 448 8.23 -20.09 -24.75
N LEU A 449 8.17 -21.42 -24.75
CA LEU A 449 9.15 -22.22 -24.00
C LEU A 449 10.50 -22.23 -24.73
N PRO A 450 11.64 -22.20 -24.01
CA PRO A 450 12.94 -22.44 -24.64
C PRO A 450 12.96 -23.89 -25.18
N GLY A 451 12.90 -24.04 -26.51
CA GLY A 451 12.80 -25.34 -27.18
C GLY A 451 11.64 -25.48 -28.18
N GLY A 452 10.79 -24.45 -28.32
CA GLY A 452 9.78 -24.40 -29.39
C GLY A 452 8.52 -25.24 -29.16
N GLU A 453 8.30 -25.77 -27.95
CA GLU A 453 7.00 -26.32 -27.57
C GLU A 453 6.03 -25.18 -27.22
N VAL A 454 4.95 -25.08 -28.00
CA VAL A 454 3.78 -24.25 -27.71
C VAL A 454 2.73 -25.16 -27.08
N ARG A 455 2.29 -24.87 -25.85
CA ARG A 455 1.10 -25.49 -25.27
C ARG A 455 -0.04 -24.49 -25.33
N SER A 456 -0.97 -24.70 -26.26
CA SER A 456 -2.25 -24.01 -26.28
C SER A 456 -3.19 -24.65 -25.26
N PHE A 457 -3.87 -23.81 -24.47
CA PHE A 457 -4.96 -24.24 -23.60
C PHE A 457 -6.29 -23.90 -24.29
N PHE A 458 -7.12 -24.91 -24.51
CA PHE A 458 -8.46 -24.75 -25.05
C PHE A 458 -9.48 -24.76 -23.90
N GLY A 459 -10.40 -23.80 -23.89
CA GLY A 459 -11.59 -23.82 -23.04
C GLY A 459 -12.74 -24.64 -23.67
N PRO A 460 -13.75 -25.04 -22.89
CA PRO A 460 -14.89 -25.80 -23.40
C PRO A 460 -15.98 -24.89 -24.02
N GLU A 461 -16.19 -25.08 -25.32
CA GLU A 461 -17.40 -24.84 -26.15
C GLU A 461 -17.97 -23.42 -26.36
N GLY A 462 -18.35 -23.10 -27.61
CA GLY A 462 -19.43 -22.14 -27.83
C GLY A 462 -19.65 -21.42 -29.16
N GLU A 463 -18.82 -21.50 -30.21
CA GLU A 463 -19.16 -20.92 -31.55
C GLU A 463 -18.14 -21.30 -32.65
N ILE A 464 -18.58 -21.36 -33.91
CA ILE A 464 -17.67 -21.47 -35.08
C ILE A 464 -16.79 -20.21 -35.11
N ARG A 465 -15.48 -20.34 -34.90
CA ARG A 465 -14.56 -19.20 -35.00
C ARG A 465 -13.25 -19.60 -35.68
N GLN A 466 -12.82 -18.76 -36.62
CA GLN A 466 -11.47 -18.79 -37.18
C GLN A 466 -10.45 -18.56 -36.06
N VAL A 467 -9.38 -19.37 -36.07
CA VAL A 467 -8.21 -19.18 -35.20
C VAL A 467 -7.05 -18.76 -36.09
N THR A 468 -6.47 -17.59 -35.83
CA THR A 468 -5.26 -17.11 -36.51
C THR A 468 -4.08 -17.29 -35.55
N LEU A 469 -3.13 -18.17 -35.90
CA LEU A 469 -1.86 -18.34 -35.20
C LEU A 469 -0.79 -17.54 -35.94
N ASN A 470 -0.22 -16.53 -35.28
CA ASN A 470 0.93 -15.79 -35.80
C ASN A 470 2.21 -16.37 -35.18
N ILE A 471 2.94 -17.17 -35.96
CA ILE A 471 4.23 -17.74 -35.53
C ILE A 471 5.35 -16.94 -36.23
N THR A 472 6.22 -16.32 -35.43
CA THR A 472 7.42 -15.62 -35.93
C THR A 472 8.66 -16.32 -35.36
N VAL A 473 9.53 -16.85 -36.21
CA VAL A 473 10.75 -17.56 -35.81
C VAL A 473 11.95 -16.63 -36.03
N GLU A 474 12.57 -16.17 -34.95
CA GLU A 474 13.65 -15.18 -35.00
C GLU A 474 15.09 -15.78 -35.01
N SER A 475 15.30 -17.07 -34.73
CA SER A 475 16.60 -17.74 -34.99
C SER A 475 16.53 -19.27 -34.88
N ILE A 476 17.43 -19.97 -35.61
CA ILE A 476 17.40 -21.43 -35.84
C ILE A 476 18.17 -22.20 -34.75
N SER A 477 17.47 -23.03 -33.97
CA SER A 477 17.71 -24.49 -33.93
C SER A 477 16.63 -25.19 -33.10
N GLY A 478 15.53 -25.55 -33.75
CA GLY A 478 14.48 -26.35 -33.13
C GLY A 478 13.41 -26.77 -34.12
N THR A 479 13.03 -28.04 -34.09
CA THR A 479 11.82 -28.55 -34.73
C THR A 479 10.64 -28.17 -33.85
N ALA A 480 9.66 -27.41 -34.38
CA ALA A 480 8.41 -27.20 -33.65
C ALA A 480 7.57 -28.49 -33.71
N HIS A 481 7.37 -29.12 -32.56
CA HIS A 481 6.44 -30.23 -32.42
C HIS A 481 5.05 -29.68 -32.11
N LEU A 482 4.17 -29.68 -33.11
CA LEU A 482 2.74 -29.59 -32.86
C LEU A 482 2.33 -30.91 -32.19
N GLY A 483 2.20 -30.92 -30.86
CA GLY A 483 1.62 -32.06 -30.15
C GLY A 483 0.25 -32.43 -30.72
N ASP A 484 -0.17 -33.69 -30.55
CA ASP A 484 -1.35 -34.38 -31.12
C ASP A 484 -2.52 -33.48 -31.59
N ALA A 485 -2.34 -32.80 -32.72
CA ALA A 485 -3.39 -32.09 -33.42
C ALA A 485 -4.11 -33.09 -34.32
N ARG A 486 -5.18 -33.72 -33.83
CA ARG A 486 -6.05 -34.55 -34.65
C ARG A 486 -7.01 -33.68 -35.44
N GLY A 487 -6.64 -33.35 -36.67
CA GLY A 487 -7.53 -32.81 -37.70
C GLY A 487 -7.43 -33.68 -38.95
N VAL A 488 -8.47 -34.48 -39.22
CA VAL A 488 -8.63 -35.16 -40.51
C VAL A 488 -9.40 -34.19 -41.41
N LEU A 489 -8.74 -33.65 -42.44
CA LEU A 489 -9.42 -33.00 -43.55
C LEU A 489 -9.66 -34.03 -44.68
N SER A 490 -10.75 -33.82 -45.38
CA SER A 490 -11.37 -34.68 -46.38
C SER A 490 -10.57 -34.80 -47.69
N SER A 491 -9.40 -35.43 -47.62
CA SER A 491 -8.73 -36.22 -48.67
C SER A 491 -7.34 -36.62 -48.12
N PRO A 492 -6.81 -37.82 -48.44
CA PRO A 492 -5.71 -38.40 -47.66
C PRO A 492 -4.39 -37.66 -47.93
N GLY A 493 -4.06 -36.69 -47.09
CA GLY A 493 -2.80 -35.98 -47.08
C GLY A 493 -2.37 -35.72 -45.64
N TYR A 494 -1.27 -36.34 -45.23
CA TYR A 494 -0.65 -36.20 -43.92
C TYR A 494 -0.18 -34.74 -43.71
N ILE A 495 -0.57 -34.07 -42.62
CA ILE A 495 0.24 -32.95 -42.13
C ILE A 495 1.47 -33.60 -41.48
N PRO A 496 2.69 -33.38 -41.98
CA PRO A 496 3.87 -33.98 -41.36
C PRO A 496 3.98 -33.50 -39.91
N ALA A 497 4.32 -34.42 -39.00
CA ALA A 497 4.50 -34.17 -37.56
C ALA A 497 5.63 -33.17 -37.20
N SER A 498 6.26 -32.59 -38.23
CA SER A 498 7.33 -31.61 -38.15
C SER A 498 7.18 -30.61 -39.30
N LEU A 499 6.98 -29.34 -38.98
CA LEU A 499 7.03 -28.25 -39.95
C LEU A 499 8.40 -27.56 -39.83
N THR A 500 9.20 -27.60 -40.90
CA THR A 500 10.47 -26.87 -40.95
C THR A 500 10.18 -25.43 -41.35
N LEU A 501 10.42 -24.48 -40.45
CA LEU A 501 10.25 -23.04 -40.70
C LEU A 501 11.58 -22.43 -41.15
N GLU A 502 11.57 -21.67 -42.24
CA GLU A 502 12.75 -20.93 -42.74
C GLU A 502 12.77 -19.51 -42.13
N GLU A 503 13.99 -19.03 -41.84
CA GLU A 503 14.26 -17.76 -41.18
C GLU A 503 13.56 -16.58 -41.87
N GLY A 504 12.82 -15.76 -41.10
CA GLY A 504 12.25 -14.50 -41.58
C GLY A 504 10.97 -14.58 -42.42
N SER A 505 10.28 -15.74 -42.49
CA SER A 505 9.03 -15.85 -43.25
C SER A 505 7.78 -15.98 -42.36
N PRO A 506 6.91 -14.94 -42.27
CA PRO A 506 5.60 -15.09 -41.64
C PRO A 506 4.75 -16.03 -42.49
N ARG A 507 4.23 -17.10 -41.90
CA ARG A 507 3.25 -17.97 -42.55
C ARG A 507 1.96 -17.97 -41.75
N GLU A 508 0.88 -17.61 -42.43
CA GLU A 508 -0.48 -17.73 -41.97
C GLU A 508 -0.96 -19.17 -42.25
N ILE A 509 -1.31 -19.93 -41.21
CA ILE A 509 -1.84 -21.29 -41.35
C ILE A 509 -3.31 -21.27 -40.98
N THR A 510 -4.17 -21.52 -41.97
CA THR A 510 -5.62 -21.64 -41.78
C THR A 510 -6.01 -23.11 -41.75
N VAL A 511 -6.63 -23.56 -40.64
CA VAL A 511 -7.14 -24.93 -40.49
C VAL A 511 -8.66 -24.89 -40.40
N GLU A 512 -9.35 -25.60 -41.32
CA GLU A 512 -10.78 -25.87 -41.23
C GLU A 512 -11.01 -27.26 -40.63
N LEU A 513 -11.82 -27.36 -39.57
CA LEU A 513 -12.12 -28.61 -38.87
C LEU A 513 -13.56 -29.04 -39.14
N PHE A 514 -13.74 -30.26 -39.66
CA PHE A 514 -15.01 -31.00 -39.60
C PHE A 514 -14.86 -32.15 -38.59
N ARG A 515 -15.90 -32.45 -37.80
CA ARG A 515 -15.86 -33.55 -36.82
C ARG A 515 -16.76 -34.70 -37.28
N GLU A 516 -16.25 -35.93 -37.25
CA GLU A 516 -17.09 -37.14 -37.23
C GLU A 516 -17.91 -37.19 -35.92
N HIS A 517 -19.17 -37.65 -35.98
CA HIS A 517 -20.06 -37.79 -34.84
C HIS A 517 -19.94 -39.17 -34.18
N PRO A 518 -19.23 -39.33 -33.04
CA PRO A 518 -19.32 -40.56 -32.25
C PRO A 518 -20.72 -40.69 -31.60
N PRO A 519 -21.24 -41.92 -31.40
CA PRO A 519 -22.55 -42.13 -30.78
C PRO A 519 -22.53 -41.64 -29.32
N PRO A 520 -23.58 -40.93 -28.87
CA PRO A 520 -23.64 -40.40 -27.52
C PRO A 520 -23.87 -41.52 -26.48
N PHE A 521 -23.47 -41.26 -25.23
CA PHE A 521 -23.66 -42.20 -24.12
C PHE A 521 -24.53 -41.61 -23.00
N LEU A 522 -25.21 -42.49 -22.28
CA LEU A 522 -26.10 -42.17 -21.17
C LEU A 522 -25.87 -43.13 -20.01
N VAL A 523 -25.72 -42.59 -18.81
CA VAL A 523 -25.73 -43.34 -17.55
C VAL A 523 -26.83 -42.77 -16.68
N VAL A 524 -27.61 -43.64 -16.03
CA VAL A 524 -28.65 -43.26 -15.06
C VAL A 524 -28.28 -43.91 -13.73
N TRP A 525 -28.26 -43.13 -12.66
CA TRP A 525 -27.98 -43.64 -11.30
C TRP A 525 -29.12 -43.39 -10.32
N GLU A 526 -30.09 -42.54 -10.66
CA GLU A 526 -31.38 -42.43 -9.96
C GLU A 526 -32.53 -42.50 -10.99
N PRO A 527 -33.59 -43.29 -10.75
CA PRO A 527 -33.73 -44.18 -9.60
C PRO A 527 -32.70 -45.33 -9.65
N GLY A 528 -32.30 -45.82 -8.49
CA GLY A 528 -31.49 -47.02 -8.34
C GLY A 528 -32.29 -48.28 -8.68
N GLU A 529 -31.56 -49.37 -8.96
CA GLU A 529 -32.17 -50.67 -9.23
C GLU A 529 -32.99 -51.16 -8.03
N GLY A 530 -34.28 -51.39 -8.23
CA GLY A 530 -35.25 -51.83 -7.23
C GLY A 530 -35.86 -50.71 -6.38
N GLU A 531 -35.58 -49.43 -6.67
CA GLU A 531 -36.01 -48.31 -5.82
C GLU A 531 -37.53 -48.16 -5.76
N VAL A 532 -38.03 -47.84 -4.56
CA VAL A 532 -39.44 -47.49 -4.34
C VAL A 532 -39.61 -45.98 -4.52
N VAL A 533 -40.36 -45.55 -5.53
CA VAL A 533 -40.58 -44.14 -5.89
C VAL A 533 -42.02 -43.73 -5.59
N THR A 534 -42.24 -42.49 -5.11
CA THR A 534 -43.59 -42.03 -4.73
C THR A 534 -43.91 -40.66 -5.29
N GLY A 535 -45.12 -40.48 -5.82
CA GLY A 535 -45.61 -39.20 -6.37
C GLY A 535 -44.91 -38.76 -7.66
N THR A 536 -43.61 -38.49 -7.59
CA THR A 536 -42.77 -38.02 -8.70
C THR A 536 -41.53 -38.91 -8.83
N LEU A 537 -41.30 -39.47 -10.01
CA LEU A 537 -40.07 -40.14 -10.39
C LEU A 537 -39.00 -39.09 -10.66
N THR A 538 -37.88 -39.15 -9.93
CA THR A 538 -36.69 -38.35 -10.21
C THR A 538 -35.68 -39.19 -10.98
N LEU A 539 -35.21 -38.66 -12.11
CA LEU A 539 -34.23 -39.24 -13.00
C LEU A 539 -32.96 -38.42 -12.93
N ARG A 540 -31.90 -38.99 -12.34
CA ARG A 540 -30.57 -38.41 -12.38
C ARG A 540 -29.62 -39.32 -13.12
N GLY A 541 -28.84 -38.68 -13.97
CA GLY A 541 -27.88 -39.35 -14.79
C GLY A 541 -26.94 -38.38 -15.43
N GLU A 542 -26.05 -38.91 -16.24
CA GLU A 542 -25.14 -38.13 -17.05
C GLU A 542 -25.31 -38.55 -18.50
N TYR A 543 -25.54 -37.55 -19.32
CA TYR A 543 -25.46 -37.68 -20.75
C TYR A 543 -24.12 -37.10 -21.18
N GLN A 544 -23.40 -37.81 -22.03
CA GLN A 544 -22.22 -37.27 -22.69
C GLN A 544 -22.29 -37.62 -24.17
N GLY A 545 -22.35 -36.59 -24.98
CA GLY A 545 -22.29 -36.69 -26.43
C GLY A 545 -21.44 -35.59 -27.02
N ALA A 546 -21.12 -35.73 -28.31
CA ALA A 546 -20.46 -34.66 -29.06
C ALA A 546 -21.35 -33.41 -29.22
N TYR A 547 -22.66 -33.56 -28.99
CA TYR A 547 -23.66 -32.50 -28.98
C TYR A 547 -24.52 -32.62 -27.73
N PRO A 548 -25.03 -31.50 -27.18
CA PRO A 548 -26.01 -31.54 -26.11
C PRO A 548 -27.20 -32.42 -26.50
N ALA A 549 -27.70 -33.23 -25.57
CA ALA A 549 -28.99 -33.87 -25.75
C ALA A 549 -30.05 -32.79 -25.99
N ARG A 550 -31.03 -33.07 -26.83
CA ARG A 550 -32.26 -32.29 -27.02
C ARG A 550 -33.43 -32.84 -26.20
N SER A 551 -33.37 -34.12 -25.87
CA SER A 551 -34.33 -34.79 -24.99
C SER A 551 -33.69 -36.00 -24.31
N VAL A 552 -34.14 -36.26 -23.08
CA VAL A 552 -34.08 -37.58 -22.45
C VAL A 552 -35.48 -38.17 -22.54
N GLU A 553 -35.61 -39.43 -22.90
CA GLU A 553 -36.89 -40.08 -23.09
C GLU A 553 -37.00 -41.29 -22.16
N ILE A 554 -38.18 -41.48 -21.57
CA ILE A 554 -38.48 -42.63 -20.72
C ILE A 554 -39.64 -43.45 -21.25
N ARG A 555 -39.71 -44.72 -20.88
CA ARG A 555 -40.93 -45.51 -21.00
C ARG A 555 -40.98 -46.59 -19.93
N PHE A 556 -42.18 -47.05 -19.63
CA PHE A 556 -42.42 -48.15 -18.68
C PHE A 556 -42.84 -49.39 -19.46
N ASP A 557 -42.29 -50.55 -19.09
CA ASP A 557 -42.68 -51.89 -19.56
C ASP A 557 -42.74 -52.03 -21.10
N GLY A 558 -41.87 -51.31 -21.81
CA GLY A 558 -41.79 -51.35 -23.28
C GLY A 558 -42.87 -50.54 -24.02
N GLY A 559 -43.59 -49.64 -23.33
CA GLY A 559 -44.59 -48.74 -23.91
C GLY A 559 -44.04 -47.67 -24.87
N GLU A 560 -44.82 -46.61 -25.10
CA GLU A 560 -44.37 -45.48 -25.93
C GLU A 560 -43.32 -44.63 -25.21
N TRP A 561 -42.37 -44.08 -25.97
CA TRP A 561 -41.34 -43.17 -25.45
C TRP A 561 -41.95 -41.81 -25.11
N ILE A 562 -41.71 -41.37 -23.88
CA ILE A 562 -42.18 -40.11 -23.31
C ILE A 562 -40.98 -39.16 -23.24
N PRO A 563 -40.94 -38.08 -24.03
CA PRO A 563 -39.84 -37.14 -24.01
C PRO A 563 -39.92 -36.21 -22.79
N LEU A 564 -38.89 -36.26 -21.97
CA LEU A 564 -38.60 -35.27 -20.92
C LEU A 564 -37.69 -34.20 -21.53
N LYS A 565 -38.21 -32.97 -21.64
CA LYS A 565 -37.46 -31.85 -22.21
C LYS A 565 -36.24 -31.57 -21.35
N TRP A 566 -35.07 -31.84 -21.91
CA TRP A 566 -33.79 -31.48 -21.34
C TRP A 566 -32.82 -31.19 -22.47
N CYS A 567 -32.16 -30.04 -22.38
CA CYS A 567 -31.12 -29.64 -23.30
C CYS A 567 -29.81 -29.48 -22.53
N GLY A 568 -28.82 -30.32 -22.79
CA GLY A 568 -27.56 -30.23 -22.07
C GLY A 568 -26.55 -31.32 -22.40
N ASN A 569 -25.31 -31.12 -21.93
CA ASN A 569 -24.25 -32.11 -21.92
C ASN A 569 -23.74 -32.19 -20.48
N GLY A 570 -23.62 -33.40 -19.92
CA GLY A 570 -23.37 -33.62 -18.49
C GLY A 570 -24.61 -34.09 -17.72
N SER A 571 -24.64 -33.77 -16.42
CA SER A 571 -25.65 -34.32 -15.53
C SER A 571 -27.04 -33.70 -15.77
N PHE A 572 -28.06 -34.55 -15.80
CA PHE A 572 -29.46 -34.13 -15.84
C PHE A 572 -30.17 -34.53 -14.55
N ASN A 573 -31.17 -33.75 -14.19
CA ASN A 573 -32.10 -34.03 -13.10
C ASN A 573 -33.50 -33.74 -13.63
N LEU A 574 -34.26 -34.78 -13.91
CA LEU A 574 -35.56 -34.69 -14.57
C LEU A 574 -36.62 -35.38 -13.74
N THR A 575 -37.82 -34.81 -13.72
CA THR A 575 -38.93 -35.34 -12.92
C THR A 575 -40.08 -35.77 -13.81
N TYR A 576 -40.73 -36.88 -13.46
CA TYR A 576 -41.94 -37.37 -14.11
C TYR A 576 -43.02 -37.70 -13.07
N ASN A 577 -44.21 -37.13 -13.23
CA ASN A 577 -45.32 -37.37 -12.32
C ASN A 577 -45.90 -38.78 -12.51
N LEU A 578 -45.91 -39.58 -11.45
CA LEU A 578 -46.32 -40.98 -11.46
C LEU A 578 -47.84 -41.19 -11.30
N SER A 579 -48.65 -40.12 -11.24
CA SER A 579 -50.11 -40.21 -11.07
C SER A 579 -50.82 -41.03 -12.15
N ALA A 580 -50.23 -41.16 -13.34
CA ALA A 580 -50.75 -41.97 -14.45
C ALA A 580 -50.15 -43.41 -14.49
N VAL A 581 -49.22 -43.74 -13.59
CA VAL A 581 -48.54 -45.05 -13.52
C VAL A 581 -49.25 -45.89 -12.45
N ILE A 582 -49.55 -47.15 -12.79
CA ILE A 582 -50.25 -48.06 -11.88
C ILE A 582 -49.31 -48.37 -10.69
N PRO A 583 -49.78 -48.39 -9.43
CA PRO A 583 -48.95 -48.80 -8.30
C PRO A 583 -48.46 -50.25 -8.46
N GLY A 584 -47.16 -50.47 -8.27
CA GLY A 584 -46.55 -51.79 -8.40
C GLY A 584 -45.14 -51.76 -9.00
N PRO A 585 -44.57 -52.94 -9.30
CA PRO A 585 -43.25 -53.06 -9.91
C PRO A 585 -43.31 -52.75 -11.42
N HIS A 586 -42.34 -51.97 -11.90
CA HIS A 586 -42.21 -51.54 -13.30
C HIS A 586 -40.78 -51.63 -13.80
N ARG A 587 -40.63 -51.89 -15.11
CA ARG A 587 -39.35 -51.79 -15.83
C ARG A 587 -39.26 -50.43 -16.52
N LEU A 588 -38.42 -49.54 -15.99
CA LEU A 588 -38.14 -48.22 -16.53
C LEU A 588 -37.00 -48.30 -17.58
N GLU A 589 -37.24 -47.76 -18.77
CA GLU A 589 -36.24 -47.65 -19.83
C GLU A 589 -35.96 -46.18 -20.16
N VAL A 590 -34.69 -45.82 -20.31
CA VAL A 590 -34.25 -44.43 -20.51
C VAL A 590 -33.27 -44.34 -21.69
N ARG A 591 -33.42 -43.35 -22.56
CA ARG A 591 -32.47 -43.02 -23.64
C ARG A 591 -32.37 -41.49 -23.84
N ALA A 592 -31.35 -41.00 -24.52
CA ALA A 592 -31.24 -39.59 -24.90
C ALA A 592 -31.07 -39.41 -26.41
N TYR A 593 -31.45 -38.25 -26.92
CA TYR A 593 -31.36 -37.88 -28.33
C TYR A 593 -30.66 -36.53 -28.50
N ASP A 594 -29.61 -36.47 -29.31
CA ASP A 594 -28.79 -35.25 -29.50
C ASP A 594 -29.21 -34.38 -30.69
N GLY A 595 -30.28 -34.77 -31.38
CA GLY A 595 -30.71 -34.14 -32.64
C GLY A 595 -30.22 -34.85 -33.90
N SER A 596 -29.36 -35.85 -33.76
CA SER A 596 -28.82 -36.69 -34.86
C SER A 596 -28.84 -38.18 -34.53
N LEU A 597 -28.43 -38.57 -33.32
CA LEU A 597 -28.31 -39.95 -32.84
C LEU A 597 -28.96 -40.14 -31.47
N TYR A 598 -29.39 -41.38 -31.20
CA TYR A 598 -29.83 -41.82 -29.88
C TYR A 598 -28.70 -42.54 -29.13
N THR A 599 -28.72 -42.46 -27.80
CA THR A 599 -27.88 -43.29 -26.93
C THR A 599 -28.33 -44.75 -26.92
N GLY A 600 -27.54 -45.63 -26.31
CA GLY A 600 -28.06 -46.92 -25.82
C GLY A 600 -29.19 -46.72 -24.79
N VAL A 601 -29.98 -47.77 -24.55
CA VAL A 601 -31.09 -47.76 -23.59
C VAL A 601 -30.60 -48.24 -22.23
N ALA A 602 -30.72 -47.40 -21.20
CA ALA A 602 -30.57 -47.79 -19.80
C ALA A 602 -31.87 -48.43 -19.30
N VAL A 603 -31.78 -49.47 -18.48
CA VAL A 603 -32.92 -50.24 -17.98
C VAL A 603 -32.79 -50.34 -16.46
N ILE A 604 -33.83 -49.93 -15.73
CA ILE A 604 -33.88 -49.92 -14.25
C ILE A 604 -35.21 -50.52 -13.81
N ASN A 605 -35.22 -51.40 -12.80
CA ASN A 605 -36.46 -51.87 -12.18
C ASN A 605 -36.85 -50.96 -11.00
N ILE A 606 -38.12 -50.59 -10.86
CA ILE A 606 -38.62 -49.71 -9.78
C ILE A 606 -39.96 -50.20 -9.20
N THR A 607 -40.39 -49.68 -8.05
CA THR A 607 -41.72 -49.90 -7.45
C THR A 607 -42.38 -48.56 -7.11
N VAL A 608 -43.68 -48.35 -7.38
CA VAL A 608 -44.37 -47.06 -7.13
C VAL A 608 -45.24 -47.07 -5.83
N MET A 609 -45.09 -46.09 -4.89
CA MET A 609 -45.79 -45.96 -3.57
C MET A 609 -46.26 -44.48 -3.23
N VAL A 610 -46.80 -44.13 -2.03
CA VAL A 610 -47.31 -42.77 -1.62
C VAL A 610 -46.91 -42.40 -0.16
N MET A 611 -46.51 -41.13 0.17
CA MET A 611 -46.01 -40.56 1.47
C MET A 611 -47.07 -39.73 2.27
N PRO A 612 -46.91 -39.46 3.61
CA PRO A 612 -47.83 -38.67 4.46
C PRO A 612 -47.72 -37.13 4.28
N LEU A 613 -48.77 -36.40 4.66
CA LEU A 613 -49.01 -34.96 4.40
C LEU A 613 -48.45 -34.05 5.52
N ASP A 614 -47.91 -32.89 5.13
CA ASP A 614 -47.45 -31.74 5.94
C ASP A 614 -48.01 -30.51 5.20
N SER A 615 -49.00 -29.86 5.80
CA SER A 615 -49.95 -28.99 5.11
C SER A 615 -49.54 -27.51 5.06
N ASP A 616 -48.72 -27.02 6.00
CA ASP A 616 -48.14 -25.68 5.99
C ASP A 616 -46.61 -25.64 5.79
N GLY A 617 -45.93 -26.78 5.86
CA GLY A 617 -44.55 -26.94 5.43
C GLY A 617 -43.53 -26.34 6.39
N ASP A 618 -43.85 -26.28 7.68
CA ASP A 618 -42.97 -25.81 8.76
C ASP A 618 -41.97 -26.88 9.24
N GLY A 619 -42.16 -28.13 8.79
CA GLY A 619 -41.34 -29.28 9.16
C GLY A 619 -42.00 -30.23 10.17
N LEU A 620 -43.20 -29.92 10.65
CA LEU A 620 -44.02 -30.70 11.57
C LEU A 620 -45.23 -31.31 10.82
N PRO A 621 -45.34 -32.64 10.66
CA PRO A 621 -46.43 -33.22 9.87
C PRO A 621 -47.79 -33.12 10.58
N ASP A 622 -48.90 -32.97 9.82
CA ASP A 622 -50.28 -32.74 10.30
C ASP A 622 -50.71 -33.58 11.51
N TYR A 623 -50.28 -34.85 11.57
CA TYR A 623 -50.65 -35.76 12.67
C TYR A 623 -49.96 -35.43 14.00
N ARG A 624 -48.80 -34.79 13.95
CA ARG A 624 -47.98 -34.41 15.10
C ARG A 624 -48.37 -33.04 15.63
N GLU A 625 -48.79 -32.15 14.75
CA GLU A 625 -49.39 -30.87 15.12
C GLU A 625 -50.67 -31.06 15.94
N GLU A 626 -51.53 -32.01 15.55
CA GLU A 626 -52.71 -32.40 16.34
C GLU A 626 -52.34 -32.92 17.75
N GLU A 627 -51.17 -33.55 17.91
CA GLU A 627 -50.70 -34.06 19.21
C GLU A 627 -50.16 -32.94 20.11
N LEU A 628 -49.51 -31.94 19.53
CA LEU A 628 -48.87 -30.83 20.24
C LEU A 628 -49.81 -29.63 20.47
N GLY A 629 -50.97 -29.62 19.81
CA GLY A 629 -51.95 -28.55 19.92
C GLY A 629 -51.68 -27.37 18.99
N THR A 630 -50.74 -27.54 18.06
CA THR A 630 -50.44 -26.59 16.99
C THR A 630 -51.39 -26.77 15.80
N SER A 631 -51.36 -25.84 14.84
CA SER A 631 -52.34 -25.78 13.76
C SER A 631 -51.74 -26.30 12.44
N PRO A 632 -52.29 -27.39 11.82
CA PRO A 632 -51.84 -27.96 10.53
C PRO A 632 -51.85 -27.08 9.28
N PHE A 633 -52.17 -25.80 9.45
CA PHE A 633 -52.25 -24.84 8.36
C PHE A 633 -51.64 -23.49 8.77
N ASN A 634 -50.94 -23.44 9.90
CA ASN A 634 -50.30 -22.26 10.42
C ASN A 634 -48.90 -22.64 10.94
N PRO A 635 -47.83 -22.24 10.23
CA PRO A 635 -46.47 -22.69 10.53
C PRO A 635 -45.87 -22.11 11.83
N ASP A 636 -46.57 -21.23 12.55
CA ASP A 636 -46.15 -20.49 13.76
C ASP A 636 -47.44 -20.24 14.58
N THR A 637 -47.74 -21.14 15.51
CA THR A 637 -49.07 -21.23 16.15
C THR A 637 -49.35 -20.09 17.13
N ASP A 638 -48.34 -19.54 17.79
CA ASP A 638 -48.49 -18.49 18.79
C ASP A 638 -48.05 -17.08 18.32
N ASP A 639 -47.66 -16.97 17.05
CA ASP A 639 -47.35 -15.72 16.32
C ASP A 639 -46.14 -14.96 16.91
N ASP A 640 -45.16 -15.66 17.46
CA ASP A 640 -43.98 -15.08 18.10
C ASP A 640 -42.81 -14.85 17.11
N GLY A 641 -42.86 -15.53 15.97
CA GLY A 641 -41.89 -15.46 14.88
C GLY A 641 -41.01 -16.70 14.68
N LEU A 642 -41.11 -17.72 15.54
CA LEU A 642 -40.50 -19.04 15.39
C LEU A 642 -41.52 -20.05 14.83
N PRO A 643 -41.15 -20.90 13.87
CA PRO A 643 -42.06 -21.94 13.37
C PRO A 643 -42.24 -23.10 14.36
N ASP A 644 -43.44 -23.68 14.46
CA ASP A 644 -43.75 -24.77 15.41
C ASP A 644 -42.76 -25.94 15.26
N GLY A 645 -42.40 -26.28 14.01
CA GLY A 645 -41.40 -27.30 13.69
C GLY A 645 -39.98 -27.02 14.22
N ILE A 646 -39.59 -25.75 14.39
CA ILE A 646 -38.30 -25.33 14.99
C ILE A 646 -38.40 -25.41 16.52
N GLU A 647 -39.48 -24.90 17.09
CA GLU A 647 -39.67 -24.84 18.55
C GLU A 647 -39.68 -26.22 19.21
N VAL A 648 -40.19 -27.23 18.49
CA VAL A 648 -40.24 -28.63 18.96
C VAL A 648 -38.97 -29.42 18.66
N ASP A 649 -38.01 -28.86 17.91
CA ASP A 649 -36.77 -29.54 17.56
C ASP A 649 -35.74 -29.50 18.69
N THR A 650 -35.81 -30.52 19.54
CA THR A 650 -34.84 -30.73 20.64
C THR A 650 -33.42 -31.09 20.20
N SER A 651 -33.11 -31.14 18.90
CA SER A 651 -31.81 -31.61 18.40
C SER A 651 -30.62 -30.75 18.85
N ASP A 652 -30.85 -29.48 19.17
CA ASP A 652 -29.81 -28.51 19.57
C ASP A 652 -29.92 -27.99 21.02
N GLY A 653 -30.93 -28.42 21.77
CA GLY A 653 -31.00 -28.24 23.23
C GLY A 653 -31.78 -27.03 23.74
N VAL A 654 -32.37 -26.22 22.86
CA VAL A 654 -33.36 -25.18 23.16
C VAL A 654 -34.68 -25.67 22.61
N ALA A 655 -35.74 -25.63 23.41
CA ALA A 655 -37.09 -26.01 22.99
C ALA A 655 -38.08 -25.11 23.73
N THR A 656 -38.73 -24.23 22.97
CA THR A 656 -39.78 -23.31 23.42
C THR A 656 -41.13 -24.03 23.36
N ASP A 657 -42.17 -23.42 23.94
CA ASP A 657 -43.53 -23.94 23.85
C ASP A 657 -44.24 -23.31 22.64
N PRO A 658 -44.53 -24.07 21.55
CA PRO A 658 -45.10 -23.53 20.30
C PRO A 658 -46.55 -23.03 20.42
N THR A 659 -47.06 -22.92 21.64
CA THR A 659 -48.38 -22.39 21.95
C THR A 659 -48.32 -21.23 22.94
N ASN A 660 -47.11 -20.77 23.28
CA ASN A 660 -46.84 -19.72 24.23
C ASN A 660 -45.70 -18.81 23.75
N PRO A 661 -45.99 -17.57 23.33
CA PRO A 661 -45.04 -16.72 22.60
C PRO A 661 -43.92 -16.09 23.46
N ASP A 662 -43.80 -16.48 24.72
CA ASP A 662 -42.88 -15.96 25.76
C ASP A 662 -42.70 -17.10 26.79
N THR A 663 -41.78 -18.03 26.50
CA THR A 663 -41.63 -19.30 27.21
C THR A 663 -41.15 -19.12 28.65
N ASP A 664 -40.28 -18.14 28.92
CA ASP A 664 -39.73 -17.90 30.25
C ASP A 664 -40.46 -16.80 31.06
N GLY A 665 -41.33 -16.03 30.42
CA GLY A 665 -42.23 -15.05 31.02
C GLY A 665 -41.58 -13.72 31.37
N ASP A 666 -40.55 -13.32 30.64
CA ASP A 666 -39.71 -12.16 30.93
C ASP A 666 -40.16 -10.86 30.21
N PHE A 667 -41.21 -10.96 29.38
CA PHE A 667 -41.81 -9.93 28.51
C PHE A 667 -41.11 -9.67 27.17
N LEU A 668 -40.08 -10.43 26.80
CA LEU A 668 -39.55 -10.59 25.45
C LEU A 668 -40.23 -11.82 24.81
N LEU A 669 -40.33 -11.88 23.48
CA LEU A 669 -40.95 -13.03 22.79
C LEU A 669 -39.84 -13.97 22.33
N ASP A 670 -40.05 -15.29 22.33
CA ASP A 670 -38.97 -16.25 22.03
C ASP A 670 -38.37 -15.98 20.63
N GLY A 671 -39.19 -15.67 19.64
CA GLY A 671 -38.75 -15.27 18.30
C GLY A 671 -38.09 -13.89 18.17
N MET A 672 -38.11 -13.05 19.21
CA MET A 672 -37.28 -11.85 19.32
C MET A 672 -35.92 -12.13 19.96
N GLU A 673 -35.84 -13.15 20.79
CA GLU A 673 -34.62 -13.59 21.46
C GLU A 673 -33.73 -14.36 20.49
N ASP A 674 -34.32 -15.23 19.66
CA ASP A 674 -33.67 -15.85 18.51
C ASP A 674 -33.78 -14.95 17.27
N ILE A 675 -32.91 -13.94 17.20
CA ILE A 675 -32.84 -12.96 16.10
C ILE A 675 -32.78 -13.63 14.72
N ASN A 676 -32.15 -14.80 14.64
CA ASN A 676 -31.90 -15.50 13.38
C ASN A 676 -32.84 -16.69 13.11
N ARG A 677 -33.72 -17.02 14.06
CA ARG A 677 -34.83 -17.98 13.99
C ARG A 677 -34.37 -19.38 13.61
N ASN A 678 -33.27 -19.82 14.20
CA ASN A 678 -32.68 -21.13 13.96
C ASN A 678 -32.94 -22.15 15.09
N GLY A 679 -33.66 -21.75 16.14
CA GLY A 679 -33.94 -22.56 17.33
C GLY A 679 -32.73 -22.71 18.26
N ARG A 680 -31.77 -21.77 18.25
CA ARG A 680 -30.53 -21.84 19.06
C ARG A 680 -30.20 -20.48 19.66
N VAL A 681 -29.65 -20.48 20.87
CA VAL A 681 -29.10 -19.27 21.50
C VAL A 681 -27.70 -18.99 20.93
N ASP A 682 -27.58 -18.01 20.04
CA ASP A 682 -26.32 -17.56 19.47
C ASP A 682 -25.68 -16.38 20.24
N LYS A 683 -24.42 -16.09 19.92
CA LYS A 683 -23.71 -14.97 20.56
C LYS A 683 -24.33 -13.64 20.14
N GLY A 684 -24.97 -12.96 21.08
CA GLY A 684 -25.64 -11.67 20.87
C GLY A 684 -27.16 -11.76 20.96
N GLU A 685 -27.68 -12.94 21.30
CA GLU A 685 -29.09 -13.24 21.58
C GLU A 685 -29.27 -13.49 23.08
N THR A 686 -30.48 -13.24 23.59
CA THR A 686 -30.93 -13.64 24.94
C THR A 686 -31.40 -15.10 24.90
N ASP A 687 -31.49 -15.75 26.07
CA ASP A 687 -31.92 -17.15 26.18
C ASP A 687 -33.43 -17.21 26.49
N PRO A 688 -34.29 -17.68 25.56
CA PRO A 688 -35.76 -17.68 25.75
C PRO A 688 -36.27 -18.65 26.83
N LEU A 689 -35.34 -19.30 27.54
CA LEU A 689 -35.61 -20.16 28.68
C LEU A 689 -35.06 -19.58 30.01
N ASP A 690 -34.44 -18.39 29.99
CA ASP A 690 -33.83 -17.72 31.14
C ASP A 690 -34.24 -16.24 31.24
N PRO A 691 -35.14 -15.88 32.18
CA PRO A 691 -35.80 -14.56 32.20
C PRO A 691 -34.91 -13.39 32.67
N ASP A 692 -33.58 -13.57 32.71
CA ASP A 692 -32.54 -12.61 33.14
C ASP A 692 -31.18 -13.12 32.61
N THR A 693 -30.97 -13.08 31.29
CA THR A 693 -29.85 -13.73 30.58
C THR A 693 -28.48 -13.33 31.14
N ASP A 694 -28.31 -12.07 31.57
CA ASP A 694 -27.04 -11.58 32.08
C ASP A 694 -26.91 -11.61 33.62
N GLY A 695 -28.00 -11.95 34.31
CA GLY A 695 -28.07 -12.21 35.74
C GLY A 695 -27.92 -10.96 36.61
N ASP A 696 -28.24 -9.78 36.10
CA ASP A 696 -28.13 -8.51 36.83
C ASP A 696 -29.37 -8.19 37.69
N GLY A 697 -30.45 -8.95 37.50
CA GLY A 697 -31.70 -8.88 38.25
C GLY A 697 -32.80 -8.05 37.59
N ILE A 698 -32.60 -7.61 36.34
CA ILE A 698 -33.60 -6.97 35.49
C ILE A 698 -33.99 -7.98 34.38
N PRO A 699 -35.27 -8.37 34.24
CA PRO A 699 -35.66 -9.26 33.15
C PRO A 699 -35.37 -8.68 31.78
N ASP A 700 -34.99 -9.51 30.80
CA ASP A 700 -34.46 -9.08 29.50
C ASP A 700 -35.45 -8.21 28.74
N GLY A 701 -36.75 -8.57 28.75
CA GLY A 701 -37.85 -7.76 28.20
C GLY A 701 -37.99 -6.35 28.82
N LYS A 702 -37.29 -6.05 29.92
CA LYS A 702 -37.25 -4.75 30.60
C LYS A 702 -35.84 -4.15 30.71
N ASP A 703 -34.82 -4.88 30.31
CA ASP A 703 -33.44 -4.44 30.39
C ASP A 703 -33.04 -3.66 29.11
N PRO A 704 -32.55 -2.41 29.22
CA PRO A 704 -31.92 -1.73 28.09
C PRO A 704 -30.62 -2.40 27.59
N SER A 705 -30.04 -3.32 28.34
CA SER A 705 -28.76 -3.99 28.06
C SER A 705 -28.76 -5.46 28.53
N PRO A 706 -29.69 -6.31 28.03
CA PRO A 706 -29.98 -7.67 28.54
C PRO A 706 -28.85 -8.71 28.38
N LEU A 707 -27.68 -8.29 27.90
CA LEU A 707 -26.51 -9.13 27.68
C LEU A 707 -25.26 -8.57 28.39
N GLU A 708 -25.41 -7.48 29.14
CA GLU A 708 -24.34 -6.77 29.81
C GLU A 708 -24.71 -6.39 31.25
N PRO A 709 -24.23 -7.14 32.26
CA PRO A 709 -24.69 -6.93 33.63
C PRO A 709 -24.32 -5.52 34.12
N GLU A 710 -25.30 -4.67 34.46
CA GLU A 710 -25.10 -3.24 34.60
C GLU A 710 -24.02 -2.88 35.64
N LYS A 711 -22.84 -2.45 35.17
CA LYS A 711 -21.93 -1.61 35.95
C LYS A 711 -22.43 -0.16 35.91
N LYS A 712 -22.89 0.35 37.05
CA LYS A 712 -23.15 1.78 37.34
C LYS A 712 -22.34 2.74 36.43
N ARG A 713 -23.02 3.39 35.49
CA ARG A 713 -22.44 4.35 34.53
C ARG A 713 -21.64 5.48 35.21
N SER A 714 -20.39 5.68 34.81
CA SER A 714 -19.59 6.87 35.15
C SER A 714 -19.51 7.83 33.96
N ASN A 715 -19.93 9.09 34.18
CA ASN A 715 -19.99 10.20 33.21
C ASN A 715 -18.63 10.58 32.60
N VAL A 716 -18.38 10.32 31.31
CA VAL A 716 -17.19 10.87 30.60
C VAL A 716 -17.51 11.65 29.31
N ASP A 717 -18.72 11.61 28.75
CA ASP A 717 -18.97 12.22 27.43
C ASP A 717 -19.25 13.74 27.41
N PHE A 718 -19.30 14.43 28.55
CA PHE A 718 -19.71 15.85 28.61
C PHE A 718 -18.56 16.88 28.52
N ILE A 719 -17.29 16.45 28.59
CA ILE A 719 -16.14 17.39 28.72
C ILE A 719 -15.55 17.82 27.36
N LEU A 720 -15.67 17.01 26.30
CA LEU A 720 -14.99 17.27 25.01
C LEU A 720 -15.56 18.44 24.19
N TRP A 721 -16.82 18.83 24.39
CA TRP A 721 -17.45 19.87 23.55
C TRP A 721 -17.16 21.31 23.99
N THR A 722 -16.74 21.52 25.24
CA THR A 722 -16.54 22.88 25.78
C THR A 722 -15.21 23.50 25.35
N GLU A 723 -14.15 22.70 25.22
CA GLU A 723 -12.83 23.20 24.79
C GLU A 723 -12.77 23.54 23.30
N VAL A 724 -13.47 22.76 22.46
CA VAL A 724 -13.58 23.02 21.02
C VAL A 724 -14.32 24.33 20.75
N LEU A 725 -15.36 24.63 21.53
CA LEU A 725 -16.11 25.87 21.42
C LEU A 725 -15.26 27.09 21.83
N LEU A 726 -14.42 26.94 22.86
CA LEU A 726 -13.54 28.01 23.36
C LEU A 726 -12.45 28.37 22.34
N LEU A 727 -11.88 27.36 21.67
CA LEU A 727 -10.89 27.55 20.62
C LEU A 727 -11.47 28.27 19.39
N ALA A 728 -12.70 27.91 18.98
CA ALA A 728 -13.38 28.55 17.85
C ALA A 728 -13.66 30.04 18.11
N VAL A 729 -14.07 30.40 19.33
CA VAL A 729 -14.30 31.80 19.73
C VAL A 729 -13.00 32.61 19.71
N LEU A 730 -11.88 32.03 20.14
CA LEU A 730 -10.59 32.70 20.18
C LEU A 730 -10.05 33.01 18.78
N ILE A 731 -10.25 32.09 17.82
CA ILE A 731 -9.88 32.28 16.41
C ILE A 731 -10.69 33.42 15.77
N VAL A 732 -12.00 33.49 16.03
CA VAL A 732 -12.87 34.56 15.52
C VAL A 732 -12.48 35.93 16.10
N ALA A 733 -12.15 36.00 17.39
CA ALA A 733 -11.69 37.23 18.02
C ALA A 733 -10.38 37.75 17.41
N LEU A 734 -9.43 36.85 17.12
CA LEU A 734 -8.14 37.18 16.49
C LEU A 734 -8.32 37.69 15.05
N LEU A 735 -9.21 37.06 14.28
CA LEU A 735 -9.60 37.51 12.94
C LEU A 735 -10.20 38.92 12.95
N LEU A 736 -11.06 39.23 13.92
CA LEU A 736 -11.66 40.56 14.05
C LEU A 736 -10.64 41.63 14.42
N VAL A 737 -9.63 41.31 15.24
CA VAL A 737 -8.52 42.23 15.56
C VAL A 737 -7.68 42.50 14.31
N VAL A 738 -7.38 41.48 13.51
CA VAL A 738 -6.65 41.64 12.24
C VAL A 738 -7.43 42.50 11.24
N ILE A 739 -8.73 42.24 11.09
CA ILE A 739 -9.62 43.03 10.20
C ILE A 739 -9.72 44.50 10.67
N LYS A 740 -9.80 44.73 11.99
CA LYS A 740 -9.86 46.08 12.56
C LYS A 740 -8.54 46.85 12.38
N ARG A 741 -7.40 46.16 12.40
CA ARG A 741 -6.08 46.75 12.16
C ARG A 741 -5.83 47.04 10.68
N TRP A 742 -6.48 46.31 9.76
CA TRP A 742 -6.41 46.53 8.31
C TRP A 742 -7.24 47.74 7.83
N ARG A 743 -8.29 48.12 8.55
CA ARG A 743 -9.09 49.34 8.26
C ARG A 743 -8.46 50.66 8.74
N GLY A 744 -7.28 50.61 9.37
CA GLY A 744 -6.59 51.77 9.93
C GLY A 744 -5.26 52.13 9.25
N ARG A 745 -4.98 51.58 8.06
CA ARG A 745 -3.84 51.97 7.22
C ARG A 745 -4.32 52.49 5.88
#